data_AF-A0A1D2VG79-F1
#
_entry.id   AF-A0A1D2VG79-F1
#
_cell.length_a   1.000
_cell.length_b   1.000
_cell.length_c   1.000
_cell.angle_alpha   90.00
_cell.angle_beta   90.00
_cell.angle_gamma   90.00
#
_symmetry.space_group_name_H-M   'P 1'
#
loop_
_entity.id
_entity.type
_entity.pdbx_description
1 polymer ?
#
loop_
_entity_poly.entity_id
_entity_poly.type
_entity_poly.pdbx_seq_one_letter_code
_entity_poly.pdbx_strand_id
1 'polypeptide(L)'
;KSRKILLQKFTIYETNDKFFIIGSNNRETMFRILEIDLTGPIDELNIMETSNSKSADNLGPNAPKKKGFLIKKLSGYGLLGFIKFTKNYYLHVITERSKIGVLGGHFIYKIDNTELIPLVSSEKNLFLKSKFDNNEDKKTFEDEIKFLQIFKNFNLNSNFYFRNTENDNKNNLNNTKNNPNNTNKSQTNNTNDNDNEDDFMGQYNEMFVWNASLLKPIIKIYNRTFDWFQPIIYGFFNQSNISILNKRHYVTIIARRSHHFAGARFLKRGVNDKGHVANEIETEQIVSNMLTTSFNDNSKGFYMNPNYTSFVQHRGSIPLYWSQDIISTKTNLNKIAKPPITMKFVDPYYTSSALHFDDLFKRYGPKVLILNLIKQKEKMPRESKLGDEFESCIDFLNKDLSDEYKIDYVAWDMSKASKVDDHGQNVLEFLEKYSDKVLKQTGFFQNGYKLDKKEHDNIQVGICRTNCVDCLDRTNAAQFVIAKKALGYQLKSLGIIENVYLEYDSDAVNLLTSIYHDHGNVIALQYGGSNLVNTMETYRKINQWSSKKNDLIEGVKRFYSNSFIDSTRQDTINLFLGNYTFEKLGRKIYLWDLTNDYFLHNNYYLDFLNIRDKKININNSNSVITNKISYNYWWNFKNILYWENLKYPPIKIDSQIDLVTKYIQENYYIEKLISYPNVSLDSYWNEYYVPKELTSFKSLFEFNMRSSL
;
A
#
# COMPACT_ATOMS: atom_id res chain seq x y z
N LYS A 1 -23.55 20.58 -21.10
CA LYS A 1 -22.54 19.74 -20.40
C LYS A 1 -23.25 18.88 -19.37
N SER A 2 -23.46 17.59 -19.64
CA SER A 2 -24.13 16.66 -18.72
C SER A 2 -23.38 16.59 -17.40
N ARG A 3 -24.04 16.93 -16.28
CA ARG A 3 -23.47 16.71 -14.94
C ARG A 3 -23.21 15.21 -14.77
N LYS A 4 -21.94 14.82 -14.62
CA LYS A 4 -21.55 13.41 -14.40
C LYS A 4 -22.20 12.93 -13.10
N ILE A 5 -22.87 11.78 -13.16
CA ILE A 5 -23.64 11.24 -12.04
C ILE A 5 -22.69 10.53 -11.08
N LEU A 6 -22.73 10.91 -9.80
CA LEU A 6 -22.08 10.17 -8.73
C LEU A 6 -22.92 8.93 -8.38
N LEU A 7 -22.37 7.74 -8.63
CA LEU A 7 -22.99 6.48 -8.27
C LEU A 7 -22.74 6.18 -6.79
N GLN A 8 -23.79 5.92 -6.03
CA GLN A 8 -23.70 5.67 -4.58
C GLN A 8 -24.50 4.46 -4.11
N LYS A 9 -25.44 4.00 -4.93
CA LYS A 9 -26.26 2.81 -4.68
C LYS A 9 -26.22 1.95 -5.94
N PHE A 10 -26.13 0.66 -5.76
CA PHE A 10 -26.05 -0.33 -6.83
C PHE A 10 -27.09 -1.40 -6.60
N THR A 11 -27.89 -1.72 -7.62
CA THR A 11 -28.84 -2.83 -7.58
C THR A 11 -28.53 -3.81 -8.68
N ILE A 12 -28.43 -5.09 -8.32
CA ILE A 12 -28.02 -6.16 -9.22
C ILE A 12 -29.23 -7.03 -9.55
N TYR A 13 -29.45 -7.21 -10.84
CA TYR A 13 -30.47 -8.08 -11.41
C TYR A 13 -29.82 -9.19 -12.23
N GLU A 14 -30.39 -10.38 -12.15
CA GLU A 14 -29.99 -11.55 -12.93
C GLU A 14 -31.11 -11.92 -13.91
N THR A 15 -30.72 -12.27 -15.13
CA THR A 15 -31.51 -13.03 -16.09
C THR A 15 -30.76 -14.31 -16.46
N ASN A 16 -31.38 -15.21 -17.24
CA ASN A 16 -30.71 -16.46 -17.66
C ASN A 16 -29.43 -16.19 -18.46
N ASP A 17 -29.38 -15.08 -19.21
CA ASP A 17 -28.30 -14.80 -20.17
C ASP A 17 -27.40 -13.63 -19.76
N LYS A 18 -27.85 -12.76 -18.84
CA LYS A 18 -27.14 -11.50 -18.50
C LYS A 18 -27.28 -11.11 -17.04
N PHE A 19 -26.28 -10.40 -16.52
CA PHE A 19 -26.41 -9.61 -15.29
C PHE A 19 -26.55 -8.12 -15.64
N PHE A 20 -27.44 -7.44 -14.91
CA PHE A 20 -27.63 -6.00 -15.01
C PHE A 20 -27.29 -5.35 -13.67
N ILE A 21 -26.33 -4.43 -13.66
CA ILE A 21 -26.01 -3.61 -12.50
C ILE A 21 -26.54 -2.20 -12.75
N ILE A 22 -27.49 -1.77 -11.94
CA ILE A 22 -28.07 -0.44 -12.00
C ILE A 22 -27.41 0.41 -10.92
N GLY A 23 -26.60 1.38 -11.34
CA GLY A 23 -26.01 2.39 -10.46
C GLY A 23 -26.91 3.62 -10.38
N SER A 24 -27.18 4.12 -9.19
CA SER A 24 -27.96 5.33 -8.95
C SER A 24 -27.27 6.33 -8.02
N ASN A 25 -27.71 7.58 -8.08
CA ASN A 25 -27.34 8.60 -7.08
C ASN A 25 -28.08 8.37 -5.75
N ASN A 26 -27.69 9.07 -4.68
CA ASN A 26 -28.30 8.89 -3.34
C ASN A 26 -29.84 9.01 -3.35
N ARG A 27 -30.34 9.95 -4.16
CA ARG A 27 -31.76 10.31 -4.28
C ARG A 27 -32.52 9.46 -5.30
N GLU A 28 -31.86 8.50 -5.96
CA GLU A 28 -32.45 7.59 -6.97
C GLU A 28 -33.19 8.31 -8.10
N THR A 29 -32.68 9.48 -8.52
CA THR A 29 -33.27 10.27 -9.61
C THR A 29 -32.59 10.03 -10.97
N MET A 30 -31.33 9.59 -10.95
CA MET A 30 -30.52 9.37 -12.14
C MET A 30 -29.88 7.98 -12.08
N PHE A 31 -29.97 7.24 -13.19
CA PHE A 31 -29.52 5.86 -13.27
C PHE A 31 -28.54 5.66 -14.44
N ARG A 32 -27.54 4.81 -14.21
CA ARG A 32 -26.67 4.20 -15.24
C ARG A 32 -26.82 2.68 -15.14
N ILE A 33 -26.67 1.97 -16.26
CA ILE A 33 -26.81 0.52 -16.30
C ILE A 33 -25.55 -0.08 -16.94
N LEU A 34 -24.99 -1.07 -16.25
CA LEU A 34 -23.86 -1.87 -16.69
C LEU A 34 -24.36 -3.29 -16.92
N GLU A 35 -24.20 -3.78 -18.14
CA GLU A 35 -24.60 -5.11 -18.58
C GLU A 35 -23.37 -6.03 -18.61
N ILE A 36 -23.52 -7.23 -18.08
CA ILE A 36 -22.52 -8.29 -18.11
C ILE A 36 -23.13 -9.47 -18.87
N ASP A 37 -22.51 -9.86 -19.97
CA ASP A 37 -22.98 -10.98 -20.78
C ASP A 37 -22.47 -12.32 -20.21
N LEU A 38 -23.38 -13.27 -19.98
CA LEU A 38 -23.05 -14.63 -19.51
C LEU A 38 -22.93 -15.64 -20.66
N THR A 39 -23.29 -15.25 -21.89
CA THR A 39 -23.29 -16.14 -23.06
C THR A 39 -21.93 -16.25 -23.75
N GLY A 40 -20.99 -15.36 -23.40
CA GLY A 40 -19.60 -15.39 -23.87
C GLY A 40 -18.81 -16.61 -23.37
N PRO A 41 -17.58 -16.80 -23.88
CA PRO A 41 -16.70 -17.85 -23.37
C PRO A 41 -16.46 -17.65 -21.87
N ILE A 42 -16.50 -18.74 -21.10
CA ILE A 42 -16.44 -18.75 -19.62
C ILE A 42 -15.20 -18.01 -19.09
N ASP A 43 -14.16 -17.91 -19.90
CA ASP A 43 -12.88 -17.30 -19.53
C ASP A 43 -12.83 -15.77 -19.70
N GLU A 44 -13.73 -15.17 -20.47
CA GLU A 44 -13.71 -13.73 -20.78
C GLU A 44 -14.90 -12.97 -20.19
N LEU A 45 -14.60 -11.84 -19.56
CA LEU A 45 -15.59 -10.95 -18.99
C LEU A 45 -16.01 -9.92 -20.04
N ASN A 46 -17.28 -9.91 -20.46
CA ASN A 46 -17.80 -8.91 -21.38
C ASN A 46 -18.71 -7.93 -20.66
N ILE A 47 -18.23 -6.69 -20.49
CA ILE A 47 -18.95 -5.58 -19.84
C ILE A 47 -19.33 -4.52 -20.87
N MET A 48 -20.59 -4.11 -20.89
CA MET A 48 -21.07 -2.97 -21.67
C MET A 48 -21.83 -1.98 -20.80
N GLU A 49 -21.48 -0.70 -20.89
CA GLU A 49 -22.29 0.37 -20.30
C GLU A 49 -23.30 0.90 -21.32
N THR A 50 -24.56 1.05 -20.93
CA THR A 50 -25.53 1.77 -21.75
C THR A 50 -25.34 3.27 -21.59
N SER A 51 -25.10 3.96 -22.72
CA SER A 51 -24.66 5.36 -22.80
C SER A 51 -25.68 6.42 -22.35
N ASN A 52 -26.94 6.03 -22.07
CA ASN A 52 -28.01 6.98 -21.74
C ASN A 52 -28.33 6.95 -20.25
N SER A 53 -28.04 8.06 -19.55
CA SER A 53 -28.57 8.33 -18.21
C SER A 53 -30.09 8.42 -18.29
N LYS A 54 -30.81 7.41 -17.81
CA LYS A 54 -32.28 7.43 -17.78
C LYS A 54 -32.73 8.14 -16.50
N SER A 55 -33.66 9.08 -16.63
CA SER A 55 -34.41 9.65 -15.51
C SER A 55 -35.36 8.59 -14.93
N ALA A 56 -35.68 8.70 -13.64
CA ALA A 56 -36.55 7.77 -12.92
C ALA A 56 -37.89 7.50 -13.64
N ASP A 57 -38.45 8.49 -14.32
CA ASP A 57 -39.72 8.38 -15.06
C ASP A 57 -39.69 7.36 -16.21
N ASN A 58 -38.50 7.10 -16.78
CA ASN A 58 -38.30 6.09 -17.83
C ASN A 58 -37.90 4.70 -17.27
N LEU A 59 -37.73 4.58 -15.95
CA LEU A 59 -37.51 3.31 -15.24
C LEU A 59 -38.74 2.83 -14.46
N GLY A 60 -39.85 3.56 -14.48
CA GLY A 60 -41.19 3.01 -14.17
C GLY A 60 -41.47 1.81 -15.10
N PRO A 61 -42.32 0.84 -14.68
CA PRO A 61 -42.33 -0.64 -14.85
C PRO A 61 -41.84 -1.31 -16.15
N ASN A 62 -40.89 -0.68 -16.84
CA ASN A 62 -40.34 -0.92 -18.17
C ASN A 62 -38.81 -0.96 -18.09
N ALA A 63 -38.26 -1.41 -16.95
CA ALA A 63 -37.05 -2.24 -16.99
C ALA A 63 -37.24 -3.31 -18.07
N PRO A 64 -36.21 -3.73 -18.84
CA PRO A 64 -36.39 -4.46 -20.09
C PRO A 64 -37.24 -5.74 -19.89
N LYS A 65 -38.56 -5.62 -20.07
CA LYS A 65 -39.53 -6.71 -20.08
C LYS A 65 -39.49 -7.42 -21.43
N LYS A 66 -38.29 -7.69 -21.95
CA LYS A 66 -38.09 -8.55 -23.12
C LYS A 66 -37.68 -9.94 -22.61
N LYS A 67 -38.68 -10.82 -22.54
CA LYS A 67 -38.58 -12.30 -22.53
C LYS A 67 -37.76 -13.01 -21.43
N GLY A 68 -37.53 -12.40 -20.26
CA GLY A 68 -37.01 -13.10 -19.09
C GLY A 68 -37.46 -12.45 -17.78
N PHE A 69 -37.74 -13.26 -16.75
CA PHE A 69 -38.02 -12.74 -15.40
C PHE A 69 -36.74 -12.09 -14.86
N LEU A 70 -36.71 -10.76 -14.74
CA LEU A 70 -35.63 -10.04 -14.05
C LEU A 70 -35.73 -10.31 -12.54
N ILE A 71 -34.77 -11.07 -12.01
CA ILE A 71 -34.72 -11.39 -10.58
C ILE A 71 -33.77 -10.42 -9.90
N LYS A 72 -34.27 -9.61 -8.97
CA LYS A 72 -33.43 -8.78 -8.10
C LYS A 72 -32.66 -9.71 -7.17
N LYS A 73 -31.33 -9.69 -7.23
CA LYS A 73 -30.47 -10.49 -6.34
C LYS A 73 -30.08 -9.72 -5.10
N LEU A 74 -29.53 -8.53 -5.29
CA LEU A 74 -28.88 -7.78 -4.23
C LEU A 74 -28.92 -6.28 -4.48
N SER A 75 -28.93 -5.51 -3.40
CA SER A 75 -28.65 -4.07 -3.42
C SER A 75 -27.44 -3.80 -2.51
N GLY A 76 -26.56 -2.90 -2.93
CA GLY A 76 -25.35 -2.54 -2.22
C GLY A 76 -24.95 -1.09 -2.44
N TYR A 77 -23.85 -0.68 -1.82
CA TYR A 77 -23.34 0.70 -1.80
C TYR A 77 -22.03 0.91 -2.56
N GLY A 78 -21.41 -0.17 -3.05
CA GLY A 78 -20.19 -0.11 -3.85
C GLY A 78 -19.82 -1.46 -4.45
N LEU A 79 -19.03 -1.44 -5.52
CA LEU A 79 -18.51 -2.65 -6.18
C LEU A 79 -16.98 -2.69 -5.99
N LEU A 80 -16.44 -3.84 -5.60
CA LEU A 80 -15.00 -4.02 -5.38
C LEU A 80 -14.27 -4.54 -6.60
N GLY A 81 -14.92 -5.35 -7.43
CA GLY A 81 -14.35 -5.91 -8.66
C GLY A 81 -14.78 -7.35 -8.87
N PHE A 82 -14.06 -8.05 -9.77
CA PHE A 82 -14.31 -9.46 -10.08
C PHE A 82 -13.11 -10.32 -9.68
N ILE A 83 -13.39 -11.53 -9.19
CA ILE A 83 -12.37 -12.54 -8.92
C ILE A 83 -12.72 -13.85 -9.63
N LYS A 84 -11.72 -14.47 -10.23
CA LYS A 84 -11.81 -15.80 -10.84
C LYS A 84 -10.97 -16.76 -10.04
N PHE A 85 -11.57 -17.86 -9.56
CA PHE A 85 -10.85 -18.90 -8.81
C PHE A 85 -10.36 -20.00 -9.75
N THR A 86 -11.30 -20.67 -10.43
CA THR A 86 -11.04 -21.79 -11.35
C THR A 86 -11.60 -21.48 -12.74
N LYS A 87 -12.92 -21.55 -12.91
CA LYS A 87 -13.63 -21.32 -14.18
C LYS A 87 -14.51 -20.07 -14.12
N ASN A 88 -15.23 -19.85 -13.02
CA ASN A 88 -16.23 -18.78 -12.96
C ASN A 88 -15.70 -17.48 -12.34
N TYR A 89 -16.22 -16.35 -12.80
CA TYR A 89 -16.04 -15.06 -12.17
C TYR A 89 -17.06 -14.83 -11.05
N TYR A 90 -16.63 -14.16 -9.99
CA TYR A 90 -17.44 -13.74 -8.86
C TYR A 90 -17.37 -12.23 -8.75
N LEU A 91 -18.53 -11.58 -8.65
CA LEU A 91 -18.65 -10.15 -8.40
C LEU A 91 -18.65 -9.90 -6.88
N HIS A 92 -17.77 -9.03 -6.41
CA HIS A 92 -17.67 -8.67 -5.00
C HIS A 92 -18.32 -7.31 -4.73
N VAL A 93 -19.34 -7.30 -3.86
CA VAL A 93 -20.22 -6.16 -3.61
C VAL A 93 -20.19 -5.77 -2.14
N ILE A 94 -20.21 -4.46 -1.87
CA ILE A 94 -20.35 -3.89 -0.53
C ILE A 94 -21.86 -3.76 -0.23
N THR A 95 -22.36 -4.52 0.73
CA THR A 95 -23.78 -4.51 1.13
C THR A 95 -24.08 -3.48 2.19
N GLU A 96 -23.16 -3.27 3.13
CA GLU A 96 -23.31 -2.32 4.24
C GLU A 96 -22.05 -1.47 4.43
N ARG A 97 -22.26 -0.20 4.81
CA ARG A 97 -21.19 0.76 5.08
C ARG A 97 -21.57 1.74 6.18
N SER A 98 -20.58 2.21 6.92
CA SER A 98 -20.73 3.25 7.93
C SER A 98 -19.90 4.47 7.56
N LYS A 99 -20.46 5.67 7.75
CA LYS A 99 -19.75 6.92 7.53
C LYS A 99 -18.92 7.23 8.77
N ILE A 100 -17.60 7.36 8.59
CA ILE A 100 -16.65 7.51 9.71
C ILE A 100 -16.00 8.90 9.79
N GLY A 101 -16.02 9.68 8.71
CA GLY A 101 -15.39 10.99 8.70
C GLY A 101 -15.69 11.81 7.45
N VAL A 102 -15.28 13.07 7.50
CA VAL A 102 -15.38 14.03 6.39
C VAL A 102 -14.04 14.73 6.22
N LEU A 103 -13.49 14.74 5.00
CA LEU A 103 -12.27 15.48 4.66
C LEU A 103 -12.52 16.36 3.43
N GLY A 104 -12.40 17.68 3.57
CA GLY A 104 -12.55 18.64 2.47
C GLY A 104 -13.90 18.58 1.75
N GLY A 105 -14.97 18.19 2.47
CA GLY A 105 -16.31 17.97 1.90
C GLY A 105 -16.59 16.53 1.45
N HIS A 106 -15.58 15.65 1.45
CA HIS A 106 -15.73 14.28 0.99
C HIS A 106 -15.98 13.30 2.14
N PHE A 107 -16.94 12.41 1.95
CA PHE A 107 -17.29 11.39 2.94
C PHE A 107 -16.42 10.15 2.81
N ILE A 108 -15.91 9.70 3.96
CA ILE A 108 -15.15 8.47 4.08
C ILE A 108 -16.02 7.43 4.76
N TYR A 109 -16.02 6.23 4.19
CA TYR A 109 -16.83 5.10 4.61
C TYR A 109 -15.96 3.93 5.02
N LYS A 110 -16.40 3.20 6.04
CA LYS A 110 -15.91 1.88 6.40
C LYS A 110 -16.82 0.82 5.80
N ILE A 111 -16.22 -0.27 5.35
CA ILE A 111 -16.95 -1.46 4.88
C ILE A 111 -17.40 -2.26 6.10
N ASP A 112 -18.71 -2.46 6.26
CA ASP A 112 -19.27 -3.23 7.37
C ASP A 112 -19.69 -4.63 6.95
N ASN A 113 -20.15 -4.80 5.69
CA ASN A 113 -20.49 -6.12 5.15
C ASN A 113 -20.27 -6.19 3.63
N THR A 114 -19.91 -7.39 3.14
CA THR A 114 -19.70 -7.67 1.71
C THR A 114 -20.27 -9.02 1.32
N GLU A 115 -20.69 -9.14 0.06
CA GLU A 115 -21.17 -10.40 -0.51
C GLU A 115 -20.49 -10.71 -1.85
N LEU A 116 -20.30 -12.00 -2.12
CA LEU A 116 -19.76 -12.52 -3.36
C LEU A 116 -20.87 -13.18 -4.17
N ILE A 117 -21.08 -12.70 -5.38
CA ILE A 117 -22.12 -13.18 -6.28
C ILE A 117 -21.44 -13.95 -7.43
N PRO A 118 -21.74 -15.26 -7.61
CA PRO A 118 -21.24 -16.01 -8.75
C PRO A 118 -21.91 -15.51 -10.04
N LEU A 119 -21.11 -15.24 -11.07
CA LEU A 119 -21.60 -14.92 -12.42
C LEU A 119 -21.89 -16.21 -13.19
N VAL A 120 -22.96 -16.91 -12.81
CA VAL A 120 -23.37 -18.18 -13.43
C VAL A 120 -24.83 -18.11 -13.84
N SER A 121 -25.15 -18.57 -15.05
CA SER A 121 -26.54 -18.68 -15.52
C SER A 121 -27.35 -19.59 -14.59
N SER A 122 -28.61 -19.24 -14.34
CA SER A 122 -29.55 -20.00 -13.52
C SER A 122 -29.68 -21.48 -13.92
N GLU A 123 -29.54 -21.80 -15.22
CA GLU A 123 -29.51 -23.18 -15.71
C GLU A 123 -28.16 -23.85 -15.42
N LYS A 124 -27.06 -23.10 -15.41
CA LYS A 124 -25.75 -23.61 -14.99
C LYS A 124 -25.61 -23.74 -13.48
N ASN A 125 -26.46 -23.09 -12.68
CA ASN A 125 -26.58 -23.40 -11.25
C ASN A 125 -27.09 -24.85 -11.02
N LEU A 126 -27.66 -25.53 -12.03
CA LEU A 126 -27.87 -27.00 -11.96
C LEU A 126 -26.57 -27.80 -12.10
N PHE A 127 -25.46 -27.29 -12.66
CA PHE A 127 -24.15 -27.95 -12.56
C PHE A 127 -23.68 -28.07 -11.10
N LEU A 128 -24.20 -27.24 -10.18
CA LEU A 128 -23.99 -27.39 -8.73
C LEU A 128 -24.87 -28.49 -8.09
N LYS A 129 -25.87 -29.04 -8.79
CA LYS A 129 -26.86 -29.97 -8.21
C LYS A 129 -27.14 -31.26 -8.99
N SER A 130 -26.74 -31.41 -10.25
CA SER A 130 -27.10 -32.61 -11.02
C SER A 130 -26.04 -33.06 -12.03
N LYS A 131 -25.49 -34.25 -11.74
CA LYS A 131 -24.75 -35.19 -12.61
C LYS A 131 -23.48 -34.64 -13.26
N PHE A 132 -22.35 -34.91 -12.61
CA PHE A 132 -21.03 -34.80 -13.22
C PHE A 132 -20.78 -35.99 -14.15
N ASP A 133 -20.62 -35.75 -15.45
CA ASP A 133 -20.32 -36.80 -16.44
C ASP A 133 -18.83 -37.22 -16.43
N ASN A 134 -17.92 -36.41 -15.86
CA ASN A 134 -16.47 -36.66 -15.82
C ASN A 134 -15.86 -36.47 -14.41
N ASN A 135 -14.83 -37.25 -14.07
CA ASN A 135 -14.11 -37.14 -12.79
C ASN A 135 -13.30 -35.84 -12.63
N GLU A 136 -12.85 -35.23 -13.74
CA GLU A 136 -12.11 -33.96 -13.67
C GLU A 136 -12.98 -32.78 -13.23
N ASP A 137 -14.24 -32.73 -13.69
CA ASP A 137 -15.15 -31.63 -13.35
C ASP A 137 -15.57 -31.66 -11.87
N LYS A 138 -15.72 -32.85 -11.29
CA LYS A 138 -15.91 -33.03 -9.83
C LYS A 138 -14.75 -32.44 -9.05
N LYS A 139 -13.52 -32.71 -9.47
CA LYS A 139 -12.32 -32.21 -8.78
C LYS A 139 -12.22 -30.69 -8.86
N THR A 140 -12.46 -30.10 -10.03
CA THR A 140 -12.46 -28.63 -10.17
C THR A 140 -13.52 -27.96 -9.30
N PHE A 141 -14.66 -28.62 -9.08
CA PHE A 141 -15.72 -28.11 -8.22
C PHE A 141 -15.32 -28.16 -6.73
N GLU A 142 -14.73 -29.27 -6.28
CA GLU A 142 -14.18 -29.37 -4.92
C GLU A 142 -13.10 -28.32 -4.65
N ASP A 143 -12.24 -28.07 -5.64
CA ASP A 143 -11.20 -27.05 -5.56
C ASP A 143 -11.80 -25.63 -5.49
N GLU A 144 -12.84 -25.34 -6.28
CA GLU A 144 -13.55 -24.05 -6.25
C GLU A 144 -14.22 -23.80 -4.89
N ILE A 145 -14.84 -24.82 -4.28
CA ILE A 145 -15.40 -24.72 -2.92
C ILE A 145 -14.29 -24.41 -1.90
N LYS A 146 -13.13 -25.06 -1.99
CA LYS A 146 -12.00 -24.80 -1.09
C LYS A 146 -11.49 -23.36 -1.25
N PHE A 147 -11.33 -22.88 -2.48
CA PHE A 147 -10.96 -21.48 -2.72
C PHE A 147 -11.98 -20.50 -2.15
N LEU A 148 -13.28 -20.78 -2.30
CA LEU A 148 -14.34 -19.96 -1.70
C LEU A 148 -14.29 -19.96 -0.17
N GLN A 149 -14.00 -21.10 0.46
CA GLN A 149 -13.84 -21.18 1.92
C GLN A 149 -12.63 -20.38 2.39
N ILE A 150 -11.49 -20.49 1.70
CA ILE A 150 -10.29 -19.69 2.00
C ILE A 150 -10.60 -18.20 1.83
N PHE A 151 -11.22 -17.81 0.70
CA PHE A 151 -11.53 -16.42 0.43
C PHE A 151 -12.54 -15.84 1.43
N LYS A 152 -13.54 -16.62 1.88
CA LYS A 152 -14.50 -16.20 2.92
C LYS A 152 -13.88 -16.00 4.29
N ASN A 153 -12.71 -16.60 4.57
CA ASN A 153 -11.95 -16.29 5.77
C ASN A 153 -11.37 -14.86 5.74
N PHE A 154 -11.31 -14.21 4.56
CA PHE A 154 -10.91 -12.82 4.45
C PHE A 154 -12.01 -11.91 4.97
N ASN A 155 -11.88 -11.49 6.21
CA ASN A 155 -12.86 -10.59 6.80
C ASN A 155 -12.65 -9.13 6.33
N LEU A 156 -13.31 -8.76 5.23
CA LEU A 156 -13.36 -7.38 4.74
C LEU A 156 -14.13 -6.43 5.66
N ASN A 157 -14.90 -6.95 6.62
CA ASN A 157 -15.64 -6.13 7.58
C ASN A 157 -14.69 -5.49 8.62
N SER A 158 -13.42 -5.89 8.59
CA SER A 158 -12.39 -5.40 9.51
C SER A 158 -11.44 -4.41 8.82
N ASN A 159 -11.62 -3.12 9.07
CA ASN A 159 -10.66 -2.05 8.79
C ASN A 159 -10.34 -1.77 7.30
N PHE A 160 -11.34 -1.95 6.43
CA PHE A 160 -11.29 -1.45 5.05
C PHE A 160 -12.09 -0.17 4.90
N TYR A 161 -11.52 0.78 4.18
CA TYR A 161 -12.09 2.10 4.00
C TYR A 161 -12.10 2.51 2.53
N PHE A 162 -13.07 3.32 2.18
CA PHE A 162 -13.18 3.88 0.85
C PHE A 162 -13.90 5.23 0.87
N ARG A 163 -13.83 5.92 -0.26
CA ARG A 163 -14.52 7.19 -0.49
C ARG A 163 -15.24 7.10 -1.82
N ASN A 164 -16.54 7.41 -1.86
CA ASN A 164 -17.26 7.50 -3.14
C ASN A 164 -16.55 8.50 -4.06
N THR A 165 -16.31 8.08 -5.30
CA THR A 165 -15.62 8.86 -6.34
C THR A 165 -16.46 10.06 -6.78
N GLU A 166 -16.48 11.12 -5.96
CA GLU A 166 -16.88 12.46 -6.41
C GLU A 166 -15.87 12.92 -7.47
N ASN A 167 -16.32 12.96 -8.72
CA ASN A 167 -15.56 13.50 -9.82
C ASN A 167 -15.38 15.01 -9.64
N ASP A 168 -14.39 15.39 -8.83
CA ASP A 168 -13.69 16.63 -9.08
C ASP A 168 -12.93 16.44 -10.40
N ASN A 169 -13.60 16.70 -11.53
CA ASN A 169 -12.92 17.05 -12.78
C ASN A 169 -11.97 18.26 -12.62
N LYS A 170 -11.92 18.87 -11.42
CA LYS A 170 -10.96 19.88 -11.00
C LYS A 170 -9.82 19.32 -10.13
N ASN A 171 -9.91 18.11 -9.56
CA ASN A 171 -8.82 17.42 -8.83
C ASN A 171 -7.85 16.75 -9.82
N ASN A 172 -8.28 16.59 -11.08
CA ASN A 172 -7.46 16.19 -12.23
C ASN A 172 -6.27 17.11 -12.54
N LEU A 173 -6.05 18.19 -11.78
CA LEU A 173 -4.88 19.05 -11.91
C LEU A 173 -3.82 18.80 -10.82
N ASN A 174 -4.14 18.07 -9.74
CA ASN A 174 -3.24 17.97 -8.58
C ASN A 174 -2.49 16.64 -8.50
N ASN A 175 -3.06 15.52 -8.98
CA ASN A 175 -2.24 14.32 -9.19
C ASN A 175 -1.32 14.47 -10.42
N THR A 176 -1.67 15.35 -11.35
CA THR A 176 -0.80 15.82 -12.44
C THR A 176 0.28 16.80 -11.97
N LYS A 177 0.09 17.47 -10.82
CA LYS A 177 1.13 18.29 -10.18
C LYS A 177 2.03 17.50 -9.23
N ASN A 178 1.56 16.35 -8.73
CA ASN A 178 2.34 15.45 -7.88
C ASN A 178 2.93 14.24 -8.65
N ASN A 179 2.57 14.03 -9.92
CA ASN A 179 3.11 12.97 -10.78
C ASN A 179 2.85 13.33 -12.27
N PRO A 180 3.82 13.90 -13.02
CA PRO A 180 3.60 14.39 -14.39
C PRO A 180 3.67 13.29 -15.48
N ASN A 181 3.54 12.00 -15.13
CA ASN A 181 3.91 10.93 -16.07
C ASN A 181 2.94 10.68 -17.24
N ASN A 182 1.67 11.11 -17.18
CA ASN A 182 0.67 10.60 -18.15
C ASN A 182 -0.08 11.70 -18.92
N THR A 183 0.62 12.62 -19.61
CA THR A 183 -0.07 13.57 -20.52
C THR A 183 0.31 13.49 -21.99
N ASN A 184 1.13 12.52 -22.42
CA ASN A 184 1.54 12.40 -23.82
C ASN A 184 1.17 11.03 -24.41
N LYS A 185 -0.06 10.87 -24.91
CA LYS A 185 -0.43 9.93 -25.99
C LYS A 185 -1.86 10.15 -26.46
N SER A 186 -2.09 11.29 -27.11
CA SER A 186 -3.15 11.40 -28.12
C SER A 186 -2.49 11.88 -29.40
N GLN A 187 -2.63 11.07 -30.46
CA GLN A 187 -2.05 11.22 -31.80
C GLN A 187 -0.66 10.59 -32.00
N THR A 188 -0.60 9.26 -31.97
CA THR A 188 0.03 8.49 -33.06
C THR A 188 -0.60 7.09 -33.11
N ASN A 189 -1.27 6.78 -34.22
CA ASN A 189 -1.66 5.43 -34.56
C ASN A 189 -0.38 4.63 -34.82
N ASN A 190 0.00 3.72 -33.92
CA ASN A 190 0.82 2.56 -34.26
C ASN A 190 0.55 1.45 -33.25
N THR A 191 0.11 0.32 -33.79
CA THR A 191 -0.18 -0.97 -33.16
C THR A 191 1.00 -1.46 -32.33
N ASN A 192 0.85 -1.57 -31.01
CA ASN A 192 1.61 -2.44 -30.11
C ASN A 192 0.82 -2.59 -28.80
N ASP A 193 0.13 -3.72 -28.65
CA ASP A 193 -0.93 -3.97 -27.65
C ASP A 193 -0.46 -4.24 -26.20
N ASN A 194 0.79 -3.92 -25.81
CA ASN A 194 1.34 -4.33 -24.51
C ASN A 194 1.58 -3.20 -23.49
N ASP A 195 1.26 -1.94 -23.79
CA ASP A 195 1.66 -0.79 -22.97
C ASP A 195 0.52 -0.07 -22.21
N ASN A 196 -0.69 -0.64 -22.16
CA ASN A 196 -1.86 0.01 -21.58
C ASN A 196 -2.10 -0.26 -20.07
N GLU A 197 -1.27 -1.06 -19.39
CA GLU A 197 -1.52 -1.41 -17.97
C GLU A 197 -1.18 -0.27 -16.98
N ASP A 198 -0.23 0.62 -17.31
CA ASP A 198 0.27 1.66 -16.39
C ASP A 198 -0.43 3.03 -16.53
N ASP A 199 -1.14 3.29 -17.63
CA ASP A 199 -1.69 4.62 -17.91
C ASP A 199 -2.96 4.97 -17.09
N PHE A 200 -3.67 3.95 -16.57
CA PHE A 200 -5.00 4.07 -15.97
C PHE A 200 -5.02 4.27 -14.44
N MET A 201 -3.93 3.91 -13.75
CA MET A 201 -3.79 4.05 -12.29
C MET A 201 -3.29 5.42 -11.84
N GLY A 202 -2.97 6.36 -12.74
CA GLY A 202 -2.34 7.65 -12.39
C GLY A 202 -3.09 8.54 -11.38
N GLN A 203 -4.36 8.25 -11.07
CA GLN A 203 -5.14 8.95 -10.04
C GLN A 203 -4.98 8.36 -8.62
N TYR A 204 -4.54 7.12 -8.49
CA TYR A 204 -4.41 6.44 -7.20
C TYR A 204 -3.01 5.86 -7.06
N ASN A 205 -2.46 5.93 -5.85
CA ASN A 205 -1.24 5.20 -5.57
C ASN A 205 -1.58 3.70 -5.50
N GLU A 206 -1.20 2.96 -6.55
CA GLU A 206 -1.54 1.54 -6.73
C GLU A 206 -1.20 0.72 -5.49
N MET A 207 -0.05 0.99 -4.86
CA MET A 207 0.43 0.35 -3.63
C MET A 207 -0.59 0.24 -2.49
N PHE A 208 -1.51 1.20 -2.40
CA PHE A 208 -2.53 1.25 -1.34
C PHE A 208 -3.92 0.77 -1.80
N VAL A 209 -4.09 0.44 -3.09
CA VAL A 209 -5.34 -0.08 -3.66
C VAL A 209 -5.40 -1.59 -3.44
N TRP A 210 -5.98 -2.00 -2.32
CA TRP A 210 -5.99 -3.42 -1.91
C TRP A 210 -6.76 -4.33 -2.87
N ASN A 211 -7.78 -3.82 -3.54
CA ASN A 211 -8.56 -4.56 -4.54
C ASN A 211 -7.98 -4.45 -5.96
N ALA A 212 -6.73 -4.03 -6.13
CA ALA A 212 -6.11 -3.89 -7.46
C ALA A 212 -6.24 -5.17 -8.30
N SER A 213 -6.03 -6.34 -7.70
CA SER A 213 -6.20 -7.63 -8.38
C SER A 213 -7.62 -7.85 -8.91
N LEU A 214 -8.64 -7.48 -8.13
CA LEU A 214 -10.05 -7.62 -8.51
C LEU A 214 -10.46 -6.63 -9.61
N LEU A 215 -9.72 -5.53 -9.74
CA LEU A 215 -9.93 -4.51 -10.76
C LEU A 215 -9.24 -4.83 -12.09
N LYS A 216 -8.16 -5.65 -12.08
CA LYS A 216 -7.36 -6.00 -13.28
C LYS A 216 -8.21 -6.44 -14.48
N PRO A 217 -9.21 -7.35 -14.34
CA PRO A 217 -10.02 -7.77 -15.49
C PRO A 217 -10.79 -6.59 -16.12
N ILE A 218 -11.26 -5.65 -15.30
CA ILE A 218 -12.12 -4.55 -15.73
C ILE A 218 -11.30 -3.43 -16.37
N ILE A 219 -10.12 -3.13 -15.82
CA ILE A 219 -9.25 -2.06 -16.31
C ILE A 219 -8.88 -2.28 -17.78
N LYS A 220 -8.69 -3.54 -18.20
CA LYS A 220 -8.40 -3.91 -19.59
C LYS A 220 -9.57 -3.63 -20.54
N ILE A 221 -10.80 -3.70 -20.04
CA ILE A 221 -12.02 -3.61 -20.84
C ILE A 221 -12.60 -2.19 -20.84
N TYR A 222 -12.49 -1.49 -19.70
CA TYR A 222 -13.32 -0.31 -19.43
C TYR A 222 -12.58 0.89 -18.84
N ASN A 223 -12.52 1.96 -19.65
CA ASN A 223 -11.86 3.23 -19.32
C ASN A 223 -12.55 4.06 -18.22
N ARG A 224 -13.70 3.66 -17.67
CA ARG A 224 -14.35 4.39 -16.55
C ARG A 224 -14.58 3.49 -15.35
N THR A 225 -13.63 2.59 -15.10
CA THR A 225 -13.70 1.60 -14.01
C THR A 225 -14.02 2.25 -12.67
N PHE A 226 -13.36 3.36 -12.31
CA PHE A 226 -13.53 4.02 -11.00
C PHE A 226 -14.88 4.76 -10.80
N ASP A 227 -15.69 4.93 -11.85
CA ASP A 227 -17.06 5.44 -11.70
C ASP A 227 -17.98 4.40 -11.03
N TRP A 228 -17.70 3.11 -11.29
CA TRP A 228 -18.52 1.98 -10.87
C TRP A 228 -17.88 1.20 -9.73
N PHE A 229 -16.56 1.03 -9.79
CA PHE A 229 -15.78 0.24 -8.86
C PHE A 229 -14.93 1.12 -7.98
N GLN A 230 -14.86 0.76 -6.71
CA GLN A 230 -14.31 1.61 -5.68
C GLN A 230 -12.94 1.08 -5.22
N PRO A 231 -11.86 1.88 -5.30
CA PRO A 231 -10.60 1.51 -4.68
C PRO A 231 -10.75 1.54 -3.15
N ILE A 232 -10.20 0.52 -2.50
CA ILE A 232 -10.24 0.37 -1.03
C ILE A 232 -8.84 0.43 -0.44
N ILE A 233 -8.74 1.03 0.74
CA ILE A 233 -7.53 1.03 1.57
C ILE A 233 -7.72 0.09 2.76
N TYR A 234 -6.65 -0.59 3.15
CA TYR A 234 -6.59 -1.36 4.39
C TYR A 234 -5.68 -0.65 5.38
N GLY A 235 -6.13 -0.51 6.63
CA GLY A 235 -5.30 0.13 7.66
C GLY A 235 -6.16 0.71 8.77
N PHE A 236 -6.13 2.03 8.95
CA PHE A 236 -6.84 2.70 10.04
C PHE A 236 -7.36 4.08 9.59
N PHE A 237 -8.53 4.46 10.09
CA PHE A 237 -9.05 5.82 9.97
C PHE A 237 -9.75 6.20 11.26
N ASN A 238 -9.37 7.34 11.83
CA ASN A 238 -10.10 7.96 12.93
C ASN A 238 -10.01 9.48 12.81
N GLN A 239 -11.15 10.15 13.00
CA GLN A 239 -11.27 11.60 13.01
C GLN A 239 -11.88 12.02 14.34
N SER A 240 -11.17 12.84 15.09
CA SER A 240 -11.65 13.38 16.36
C SER A 240 -11.68 14.90 16.35
N ASN A 241 -12.63 15.47 17.08
CA ASN A 241 -12.77 16.91 17.23
C ASN A 241 -11.98 17.40 18.44
N ILE A 242 -11.33 18.55 18.30
CA ILE A 242 -10.65 19.23 19.37
C ILE A 242 -11.06 20.70 19.42
N SER A 243 -11.31 21.21 20.61
CA SER A 243 -11.59 22.63 20.84
C SER A 243 -10.38 23.28 21.49
N ILE A 244 -9.70 24.17 20.78
CA ILE A 244 -8.56 24.94 21.30
C ILE A 244 -8.94 26.42 21.17
N LEU A 245 -8.93 27.17 22.29
CA LEU A 245 -9.23 28.60 22.32
C LEU A 245 -10.55 28.97 21.59
N ASN A 246 -11.63 28.23 21.88
CA ASN A 246 -12.96 28.35 21.25
C ASN A 246 -13.02 28.11 19.73
N LYS A 247 -11.93 27.64 19.11
CA LYS A 247 -11.91 27.19 17.72
C LYS A 247 -11.90 25.67 17.68
N ARG A 248 -12.80 25.10 16.88
CA ARG A 248 -12.93 23.65 16.71
C ARG A 248 -12.13 23.18 15.50
N HIS A 249 -11.36 22.12 15.69
CA HIS A 249 -10.51 21.53 14.67
C HIS A 249 -10.75 20.03 14.63
N TYR A 250 -10.51 19.42 13.48
CA TYR A 250 -10.43 17.98 13.32
C TYR A 250 -8.97 17.55 13.29
N VAL A 251 -8.64 16.58 14.13
CA VAL A 251 -7.42 15.79 14.03
C VAL A 251 -7.84 14.45 13.41
N THR A 252 -7.28 14.15 12.24
CA THR A 252 -7.57 12.92 11.49
C THR A 252 -6.28 12.14 11.33
N ILE A 253 -6.32 10.85 11.68
CA ILE A 253 -5.22 9.92 11.45
C ILE A 253 -5.68 8.87 10.44
N ILE A 254 -4.90 8.74 9.38
CA ILE A 254 -5.08 7.72 8.34
C ILE A 254 -3.83 6.85 8.33
N ALA A 255 -3.99 5.54 8.47
CA ALA A 255 -2.92 4.60 8.19
C ALA A 255 -3.29 3.76 6.97
N ARG A 256 -2.39 3.67 6.00
CA ARG A 256 -2.56 2.89 4.77
C ARG A 256 -1.47 1.82 4.74
N ARG A 257 -1.88 0.56 4.67
CA ARG A 257 -0.96 -0.57 4.54
C ARG A 257 -0.76 -0.88 3.06
N SER A 258 0.48 -1.08 2.64
CA SER A 258 0.84 -1.51 1.29
C SER A 258 0.35 -2.93 1.02
N HIS A 259 -0.10 -3.19 -0.22
CA HIS A 259 -0.46 -4.54 -0.65
C HIS A 259 0.70 -5.33 -1.28
N HIS A 260 1.80 -4.70 -1.71
CA HIS A 260 2.86 -5.40 -2.47
C HIS A 260 3.52 -6.57 -1.73
N PHE A 261 3.79 -6.41 -0.44
CA PHE A 261 4.42 -7.45 0.39
C PHE A 261 3.71 -7.57 1.76
N ALA A 262 2.37 -7.65 1.70
CA ALA A 262 1.55 -7.82 2.89
C ALA A 262 1.54 -9.28 3.36
N GLY A 263 1.62 -9.47 4.68
CA GLY A 263 1.36 -10.77 5.27
C GLY A 263 1.44 -10.84 6.78
N ALA A 264 1.38 -12.07 7.30
CA ALA A 264 1.42 -12.37 8.73
C ALA A 264 2.84 -12.21 9.31
N ARG A 265 2.91 -11.90 10.61
CA ARG A 265 4.12 -11.45 11.32
C ARG A 265 5.38 -12.30 11.11
N PHE A 266 5.28 -13.63 11.12
CA PHE A 266 6.44 -14.50 10.98
C PHE A 266 6.62 -15.07 9.57
N LEU A 267 5.56 -15.04 8.75
CA LEU A 267 5.60 -15.52 7.37
C LEU A 267 6.20 -14.47 6.43
N LYS A 268 5.92 -13.19 6.67
CA LYS A 268 6.42 -12.06 5.85
C LYS A 268 7.30 -11.11 6.64
N ARG A 269 8.58 -11.09 6.32
CA ARG A 269 9.61 -10.19 6.86
C ARG A 269 10.64 -9.85 5.80
N GLY A 270 11.34 -8.74 5.99
CA GLY A 270 12.38 -8.31 5.07
C GLY A 270 11.85 -7.61 3.84
N VAL A 271 12.63 -7.71 2.76
CA VAL A 271 12.34 -7.15 1.43
C VAL A 271 12.13 -8.27 0.41
N ASN A 272 11.34 -8.00 -0.63
CA ASN A 272 11.24 -8.88 -1.80
C ASN A 272 12.21 -8.42 -2.92
N ASP A 273 12.33 -9.23 -3.98
CA ASP A 273 13.24 -8.95 -5.10
C ASP A 273 12.99 -7.59 -5.78
N LYS A 274 11.73 -7.13 -5.75
CA LYS A 274 11.30 -5.85 -6.34
C LYS A 274 11.57 -4.63 -5.44
N GLY A 275 12.12 -4.81 -4.24
CA GLY A 275 12.39 -3.72 -3.30
C GLY A 275 11.19 -3.30 -2.44
N HIS A 276 10.11 -4.07 -2.42
CA HIS A 276 8.98 -3.82 -1.52
C HIS A 276 9.22 -4.51 -0.17
N VAL A 277 9.10 -3.73 0.91
CA VAL A 277 9.31 -4.24 2.28
C VAL A 277 8.04 -4.80 2.88
N ALA A 278 8.22 -5.79 3.74
CA ALA A 278 7.09 -6.47 4.35
C ALA A 278 6.31 -5.52 5.24
N ASN A 279 4.98 -5.52 5.10
CA ASN A 279 4.06 -4.80 5.96
C ASN A 279 4.39 -3.31 6.10
N GLU A 280 4.68 -2.69 4.97
CA GLU A 280 4.83 -1.24 4.84
C GLU A 280 3.51 -0.52 5.17
N ILE A 281 3.61 0.54 5.97
CA ILE A 281 2.49 1.38 6.40
C ILE A 281 2.89 2.85 6.32
N GLU A 282 2.02 3.63 5.71
CA GLU A 282 2.07 5.08 5.70
C GLU A 282 1.05 5.62 6.70
N THR A 283 1.49 6.39 7.69
CA THR A 283 0.64 7.03 8.69
C THR A 283 0.62 8.53 8.44
N GLU A 284 -0.56 9.06 8.12
CA GLU A 284 -0.79 10.47 7.83
C GLU A 284 -1.63 11.12 8.93
N GLN A 285 -1.12 12.22 9.48
CA GLN A 285 -1.80 13.08 10.44
C GLN A 285 -2.26 14.37 9.77
N ILE A 286 -3.57 14.54 9.65
CA ILE A 286 -4.21 15.71 9.06
C ILE A 286 -4.83 16.55 10.17
N VAL A 287 -4.50 17.84 10.21
CA VAL A 287 -5.18 18.82 11.07
C VAL A 287 -5.90 19.81 10.19
N SER A 288 -7.19 19.97 10.46
CA SER A 288 -8.03 20.89 9.70
C SER A 288 -9.03 21.63 10.59
N ASN A 289 -9.49 22.79 10.15
CA ASN A 289 -10.58 23.49 10.82
C ASN A 289 -11.90 22.68 10.67
N MET A 290 -12.79 22.74 11.67
CA MET A 290 -14.06 22.02 11.66
C MET A 290 -15.04 22.55 10.59
N LEU A 291 -14.79 23.72 10.02
CA LEU A 291 -15.57 24.21 8.89
C LEU A 291 -15.51 23.17 7.76
N THR A 292 -16.68 22.71 7.30
CA THR A 292 -16.84 21.77 6.16
C THR A 292 -16.48 22.42 4.82
N THR A 293 -15.61 23.43 4.85
CA THR A 293 -15.07 24.09 3.67
C THR A 293 -14.34 23.08 2.81
N SER A 294 -14.54 23.19 1.51
CA SER A 294 -13.77 22.41 0.54
C SER A 294 -12.26 22.68 0.72
N PHE A 295 -11.43 21.83 0.13
CA PHE A 295 -10.02 22.16 -0.10
C PHE A 295 -9.85 23.46 -0.91
N ASN A 296 -10.91 23.89 -1.60
CA ASN A 296 -11.02 25.13 -2.33
C ASN A 296 -11.45 26.29 -1.43
N ASP A 297 -10.87 27.46 -1.66
CA ASP A 297 -11.31 28.72 -1.05
C ASP A 297 -11.95 29.58 -2.14
N ASN A 298 -13.19 30.02 -1.93
CA ASN A 298 -13.91 30.86 -2.90
C ASN A 298 -13.18 32.18 -3.19
N SER A 299 -12.38 32.66 -2.24
CA SER A 299 -11.64 33.93 -2.36
C SER A 299 -10.26 33.78 -3.02
N LYS A 300 -9.59 32.63 -2.82
CA LYS A 300 -8.19 32.42 -3.25
C LYS A 300 -8.04 31.50 -4.44
N GLY A 301 -9.01 30.61 -4.69
CA GLY A 301 -8.99 29.67 -5.81
C GLY A 301 -9.09 28.20 -5.39
N PHE A 302 -8.96 27.31 -6.37
CA PHE A 302 -9.01 25.87 -6.16
C PHE A 302 -7.78 25.39 -5.39
N TYR A 303 -7.97 24.55 -4.36
CA TYR A 303 -6.93 23.96 -3.50
C TYR A 303 -6.06 24.99 -2.79
N MET A 304 -6.66 26.11 -2.39
CA MET A 304 -5.91 27.21 -1.76
C MET A 304 -6.45 27.56 -0.37
N ASN A 305 -7.13 26.59 0.27
CA ASN A 305 -7.64 26.76 1.63
C ASN A 305 -6.50 26.56 2.67
N PRO A 306 -6.06 27.63 3.37
CA PRO A 306 -4.97 27.61 4.37
C PRO A 306 -5.22 26.74 5.60
N ASN A 307 -6.44 26.23 5.75
CA ASN A 307 -6.91 25.55 6.95
C ASN A 307 -6.66 24.03 6.94
N TYR A 308 -5.84 23.52 6.02
CA TYR A 308 -5.50 22.10 5.94
C TYR A 308 -3.99 21.90 6.05
N THR A 309 -3.60 21.01 6.95
CA THR A 309 -2.21 20.55 7.09
C THR A 309 -2.16 19.04 7.10
N SER A 310 -1.08 18.45 6.59
CA SER A 310 -0.83 17.02 6.62
C SER A 310 0.63 16.73 6.96
N PHE A 311 0.87 15.68 7.74
CA PHE A 311 2.21 15.19 8.06
C PHE A 311 2.22 13.67 7.92
N VAL A 312 3.14 13.16 7.10
CA VAL A 312 3.24 11.75 6.76
C VAL A 312 4.46 11.13 7.45
N GLN A 313 4.29 9.92 7.98
CA GLN A 313 5.33 9.07 8.57
C GLN A 313 5.34 7.70 7.90
N HIS A 314 6.52 7.10 7.82
CA HIS A 314 6.72 5.78 7.23
C HIS A 314 7.11 4.75 8.29
N ARG A 315 6.64 3.53 8.07
CA ARG A 315 6.99 2.37 8.88
C ARG A 315 6.99 1.13 7.99
N GLY A 316 7.96 0.25 8.17
CA GLY A 316 7.99 -1.04 7.47
C GLY A 316 8.98 -2.02 8.09
N SER A 317 9.08 -3.21 7.51
CA SER A 317 10.17 -4.12 7.84
C SER A 317 11.52 -3.52 7.43
N ILE A 318 12.59 -4.02 8.04
CA ILE A 318 13.96 -3.64 7.67
C ILE A 318 14.23 -4.21 6.27
N PRO A 319 14.71 -3.38 5.31
CA PRO A 319 14.84 -3.76 3.90
C PRO A 319 16.06 -4.68 3.69
N LEU A 320 16.01 -5.89 4.22
CA LEU A 320 17.05 -6.92 4.09
C LEU A 320 16.40 -8.28 3.87
N TYR A 321 17.14 -9.25 3.34
CA TYR A 321 16.67 -10.63 3.16
C TYR A 321 16.76 -11.44 4.45
N TRP A 322 15.79 -11.25 5.34
CA TRP A 322 15.74 -11.93 6.63
C TRP A 322 14.38 -12.56 6.92
N SER A 323 14.41 -13.63 7.71
CA SER A 323 13.22 -14.36 8.14
C SER A 323 13.33 -14.81 9.59
N GLN A 324 12.20 -15.26 10.12
CA GLN A 324 12.13 -15.94 11.41
C GLN A 324 11.38 -17.26 11.21
N ASP A 325 12.12 -18.36 11.15
CA ASP A 325 11.51 -19.67 10.91
C ASP A 325 10.78 -20.17 12.16
N ILE A 326 9.47 -20.35 12.03
CA ILE A 326 8.58 -20.84 13.10
C ILE A 326 8.87 -22.33 13.39
N ILE A 327 9.39 -23.07 12.42
CA ILE A 327 9.62 -24.53 12.50
C ILE A 327 10.55 -24.89 13.66
N SER A 328 11.54 -24.05 13.98
CA SER A 328 12.47 -24.32 15.09
C SER A 328 11.80 -24.31 16.48
N THR A 329 10.57 -23.80 16.58
CA THR A 329 9.80 -23.76 17.83
C THR A 329 8.87 -24.96 18.00
N LYS A 330 8.56 -25.70 16.91
CA LYS A 330 7.75 -26.93 16.98
C LYS A 330 8.52 -28.13 17.53
N THR A 331 9.84 -28.17 17.38
CA THR A 331 10.69 -29.26 17.89
C THR A 331 11.11 -29.10 19.35
N ASN A 332 10.94 -27.91 19.92
CA ASN A 332 11.29 -27.61 21.32
C ASN A 332 10.06 -27.13 22.09
N LEU A 333 9.15 -28.06 22.41
CA LEU A 333 7.93 -27.81 23.21
C LEU A 333 8.18 -27.17 24.59
N ASN A 334 9.43 -27.13 25.07
CA ASN A 334 9.76 -26.69 26.43
C ASN A 334 10.27 -25.24 26.57
N LYS A 335 10.32 -24.43 25.50
CA LYS A 335 10.65 -22.99 25.63
C LYS A 335 9.82 -22.11 24.71
N ILE A 336 9.10 -21.17 25.31
CA ILE A 336 8.49 -19.96 24.71
C ILE A 336 9.62 -19.01 24.25
N ALA A 337 10.54 -19.50 23.40
CA ALA A 337 11.62 -18.69 22.87
C ALA A 337 11.16 -18.10 21.53
N LYS A 338 11.32 -16.79 21.36
CA LYS A 338 11.10 -16.14 20.05
C LYS A 338 11.93 -16.87 18.98
N PRO A 339 11.42 -17.06 17.76
CA PRO A 339 12.18 -17.72 16.70
C PRO A 339 13.50 -16.98 16.41
N PRO A 340 14.59 -17.69 16.05
CA PRO A 340 15.85 -17.06 15.67
C PRO A 340 15.69 -16.26 14.38
N ILE A 341 16.49 -15.18 14.25
CA ILE A 341 16.55 -14.39 13.02
C ILE A 341 17.61 -15.01 12.11
N THR A 342 17.21 -15.39 10.90
CA THR A 342 18.07 -15.98 9.88
C THR A 342 18.13 -15.06 8.66
N MET A 343 19.35 -14.77 8.19
CA MET A 343 19.55 -14.14 6.89
C MET A 343 19.41 -15.24 5.84
N LYS A 344 18.41 -15.14 4.97
CA LYS A 344 18.12 -16.18 3.96
C LYS A 344 19.12 -16.14 2.82
N PHE A 345 19.49 -14.93 2.45
CA PHE A 345 20.36 -14.62 1.33
C PHE A 345 21.26 -13.46 1.71
N VAL A 346 22.54 -13.56 1.37
CA VAL A 346 23.49 -12.45 1.50
C VAL A 346 23.55 -11.81 0.13
N ASP A 347 22.96 -10.64 0.00
CA ASP A 347 23.04 -9.79 -1.19
C ASP A 347 24.27 -8.89 -1.03
N PRO A 348 25.38 -9.14 -1.74
CA PRO A 348 26.62 -8.38 -1.55
C PRO A 348 26.48 -6.89 -1.91
N TYR A 349 25.55 -6.57 -2.82
CA TYR A 349 25.36 -5.22 -3.35
C TYR A 349 24.09 -4.54 -2.83
N TYR A 350 23.36 -5.21 -1.94
CA TYR A 350 22.09 -4.72 -1.37
C TYR A 350 21.10 -4.19 -2.42
N THR A 351 21.03 -4.85 -3.59
CA THR A 351 20.24 -4.46 -4.77
C THR A 351 18.77 -4.19 -4.42
N SER A 352 18.15 -5.07 -3.64
CA SER A 352 16.74 -4.89 -3.25
C SER A 352 16.53 -3.78 -2.22
N SER A 353 17.55 -3.51 -1.39
CA SER A 353 17.54 -2.36 -0.47
C SER A 353 17.67 -1.06 -1.25
N ALA A 354 18.55 -1.02 -2.25
CA ALA A 354 18.70 0.09 -3.17
C ALA A 354 17.38 0.42 -3.89
N LEU A 355 16.74 -0.57 -4.51
CA LEU A 355 15.41 -0.43 -5.12
C LEU A 355 14.39 0.17 -4.16
N HIS A 356 14.42 -0.28 -2.92
CA HIS A 356 13.52 0.22 -1.89
C HIS A 356 13.74 1.70 -1.57
N PHE A 357 15.00 2.12 -1.42
CA PHE A 357 15.32 3.52 -1.12
C PHE A 357 15.13 4.44 -2.32
N ASP A 358 15.34 3.97 -3.55
CA ASP A 358 15.01 4.74 -4.76
C ASP A 358 13.49 5.00 -4.85
N ASP A 359 12.67 4.01 -4.52
CA ASP A 359 11.22 4.19 -4.41
C ASP A 359 10.82 5.17 -3.29
N LEU A 360 11.53 5.16 -2.16
CA LEU A 360 11.31 6.16 -1.10
C LEU A 360 11.68 7.58 -1.55
N PHE A 361 12.79 7.76 -2.27
CA PHE A 361 13.18 9.06 -2.83
C PHE A 361 12.15 9.55 -3.85
N LYS A 362 11.65 8.65 -4.70
CA LYS A 362 10.59 8.96 -5.66
C LYS A 362 9.32 9.45 -4.96
N ARG A 363 8.88 8.76 -3.90
CA ARG A 363 7.61 9.03 -3.22
C ARG A 363 7.62 10.22 -2.27
N TYR A 364 8.68 10.38 -1.49
CA TYR A 364 8.71 11.33 -0.39
C TYR A 364 9.79 12.40 -0.53
N GLY A 365 10.67 12.28 -1.51
CA GLY A 365 11.74 13.22 -1.77
C GLY A 365 13.07 12.85 -1.12
N PRO A 366 14.07 13.74 -1.27
CA PRO A 366 15.49 13.41 -1.05
C PRO A 366 15.88 13.14 0.41
N LYS A 367 15.11 13.61 1.40
CA LYS A 367 15.48 13.51 2.81
C LYS A 367 14.81 12.31 3.46
N VAL A 368 15.53 11.19 3.55
CA VAL A 368 15.07 9.99 4.26
C VAL A 368 15.80 9.88 5.60
N LEU A 369 15.05 10.01 6.70
CA LEU A 369 15.56 9.80 8.06
C LEU A 369 15.09 8.45 8.58
N ILE A 370 16.01 7.64 9.09
CA ILE A 370 15.73 6.31 9.61
C ILE A 370 15.96 6.29 11.11
N LEU A 371 14.90 6.02 11.87
CA LEU A 371 14.96 5.73 13.30
C LEU A 371 14.87 4.23 13.51
N ASN A 372 16.00 3.61 13.84
CA ASN A 372 16.10 2.18 14.06
C ASN A 372 16.06 1.83 15.54
N LEU A 373 14.98 1.18 15.98
CA LEU A 373 14.70 0.90 17.40
C LEU A 373 15.08 -0.52 17.84
N ILE A 374 15.91 -1.20 17.05
CA ILE A 374 16.42 -2.56 17.30
C ILE A 374 17.22 -2.60 18.62
N LYS A 375 17.12 -3.70 19.36
CA LYS A 375 17.95 -3.90 20.56
C LYS A 375 19.41 -4.10 20.16
N GLN A 376 20.30 -3.34 20.78
CA GLN A 376 21.74 -3.42 20.51
C GLN A 376 22.45 -4.41 21.44
N LYS A 377 22.03 -4.48 22.71
CA LYS A 377 22.65 -5.37 23.71
C LYS A 377 21.66 -6.42 24.18
N GLU A 378 21.85 -7.65 23.72
CA GLU A 378 21.03 -8.81 24.09
C GLU A 378 21.89 -9.96 24.62
N LYS A 379 21.31 -10.81 25.49
CA LYS A 379 21.98 -12.02 25.99
C LYS A 379 22.26 -13.05 24.89
N MET A 380 21.35 -13.14 23.91
CA MET A 380 21.53 -13.91 22.68
C MET A 380 21.42 -12.94 21.51
N PRO A 381 22.45 -12.79 20.67
CA PRO A 381 22.45 -11.82 19.58
C PRO A 381 21.42 -12.25 18.52
N ARG A 382 20.29 -11.54 18.47
CA ARG A 382 19.24 -11.78 17.48
C ARG A 382 18.93 -10.49 16.73
N GLU A 383 18.41 -9.51 17.45
CA GLU A 383 18.09 -8.19 16.89
C GLU A 383 19.40 -7.47 16.50
N SER A 384 20.45 -7.57 17.32
CA SER A 384 21.75 -6.93 17.06
C SER A 384 22.37 -7.33 15.72
N LYS A 385 22.37 -8.63 15.38
CA LYS A 385 22.89 -9.14 14.10
C LYS A 385 22.24 -8.44 12.90
N LEU A 386 20.93 -8.23 12.96
CA LEU A 386 20.21 -7.55 11.89
C LEU A 386 20.49 -6.03 11.88
N GLY A 387 20.73 -5.44 13.06
CA GLY A 387 21.17 -4.06 13.19
C GLY A 387 22.51 -3.80 12.51
N ASP A 388 23.50 -4.64 12.80
CA ASP A 388 24.87 -4.52 12.27
C ASP A 388 24.90 -4.66 10.72
N GLU A 389 24.14 -5.62 10.19
CA GLU A 389 23.96 -5.81 8.74
C GLU A 389 23.25 -4.63 8.07
N PHE A 390 22.27 -4.04 8.76
CA PHE A 390 21.53 -2.91 8.21
C PHE A 390 22.35 -1.61 8.23
N GLU A 391 23.16 -1.41 9.26
CA GLU A 391 24.13 -0.31 9.32
C GLU A 391 25.14 -0.43 8.18
N SER A 392 25.69 -1.63 7.96
CA SER A 392 26.59 -1.91 6.82
C SER A 392 25.94 -1.64 5.46
N CYS A 393 24.65 -1.96 5.32
CA CYS A 393 23.87 -1.67 4.11
C CYS A 393 23.73 -0.16 3.86
N ILE A 394 23.36 0.62 4.88
CA ILE A 394 23.23 2.07 4.73
C ILE A 394 24.58 2.73 4.45
N ASP A 395 25.64 2.28 5.13
CA ASP A 395 26.99 2.78 4.88
C ASP A 395 27.46 2.47 3.46
N PHE A 396 27.09 1.31 2.91
CA PHE A 396 27.34 0.98 1.51
C PHE A 396 26.60 1.93 0.56
N LEU A 397 25.29 2.09 0.73
CA LEU A 397 24.47 2.94 -0.15
C LEU A 397 24.85 4.43 -0.07
N ASN A 398 25.28 4.90 1.10
CA ASN A 398 25.70 6.29 1.32
C ASN A 398 27.09 6.61 0.74
N LYS A 399 27.88 5.63 0.28
CA LYS A 399 29.15 5.89 -0.42
C LYS A 399 28.93 6.57 -1.77
N ASP A 400 27.86 6.18 -2.44
CA ASP A 400 27.58 6.65 -3.78
C ASP A 400 26.76 7.96 -3.75
N LEU A 401 25.97 8.18 -2.70
CA LEU A 401 25.16 9.39 -2.52
C LEU A 401 26.01 10.62 -2.12
N SER A 402 25.71 11.78 -2.73
CA SER A 402 26.31 13.06 -2.31
C SER A 402 25.85 13.46 -0.90
N ASP A 403 26.66 14.27 -0.20
CA ASP A 403 26.42 14.66 1.20
C ASP A 403 25.02 15.22 1.48
N GLU A 404 24.40 15.89 0.50
CA GLU A 404 23.05 16.40 0.63
C GLU A 404 21.96 15.31 0.63
N TYR A 405 22.16 14.20 -0.07
CA TYR A 405 21.17 13.13 -0.27
C TYR A 405 21.43 11.89 0.58
N LYS A 406 22.43 11.96 1.47
CA LYS A 406 22.74 10.87 2.38
C LYS A 406 21.54 10.54 3.26
N ILE A 407 21.31 9.24 3.41
CA ILE A 407 20.29 8.68 4.27
C ILE A 407 20.76 8.86 5.72
N ASP A 408 19.97 9.56 6.53
CA ASP A 408 20.29 9.84 7.93
C ASP A 408 19.84 8.66 8.81
N TYR A 409 20.80 7.83 9.22
CA TYR A 409 20.55 6.63 10.02
C TYR A 409 20.86 6.85 11.50
N VAL A 410 19.87 6.58 12.35
CA VAL A 410 20.00 6.66 13.81
C VAL A 410 19.57 5.34 14.45
N ALA A 411 20.53 4.60 14.99
CA ALA A 411 20.28 3.40 15.79
C ALA A 411 20.16 3.74 17.27
N TRP A 412 19.00 3.45 17.88
CA TRP A 412 18.74 3.77 19.29
C TRP A 412 17.96 2.67 20.01
N ASP A 413 18.55 2.13 21.09
CA ASP A 413 17.94 1.07 21.89
C ASP A 413 16.94 1.63 22.91
N MET A 414 15.70 1.79 22.47
CA MET A 414 14.58 2.21 23.31
C MET A 414 14.33 1.27 24.51
N SER A 415 14.59 -0.04 24.36
CA SER A 415 14.32 -1.03 25.43
C SER A 415 15.30 -0.90 26.59
N LYS A 416 16.54 -0.47 26.29
CA LYS A 416 17.54 -0.16 27.30
C LYS A 416 17.19 1.15 28.01
N ALA A 417 16.89 2.20 27.23
CA ALA A 417 16.52 3.50 27.78
C ALA A 417 15.31 3.43 28.73
N SER A 418 14.29 2.61 28.41
CA SER A 418 13.12 2.42 29.28
C SER A 418 13.42 1.69 30.60
N LYS A 419 14.54 0.94 30.69
CA LYS A 419 14.94 0.18 31.89
C LYS A 419 15.88 0.95 32.81
N VAL A 420 16.65 1.88 32.25
CA VAL A 420 17.60 2.70 33.02
C VAL A 420 16.84 3.77 33.81
N ASP A 421 15.67 4.21 33.34
CA ASP A 421 14.91 5.27 33.96
C ASP A 421 13.66 4.78 34.71
N ASP A 422 13.59 5.10 36.00
CA ASP A 422 12.41 4.85 36.82
C ASP A 422 11.20 5.73 36.44
N HIS A 423 11.37 6.76 35.61
CA HIS A 423 10.28 7.63 35.13
C HIS A 423 10.15 7.76 33.59
N GLY A 424 10.99 7.08 32.79
CA GLY A 424 10.89 7.11 31.31
C GLY A 424 11.22 8.45 30.65
N GLN A 425 11.80 9.41 31.37
CA GLN A 425 12.09 10.76 30.89
C GLN A 425 13.14 10.80 29.77
N ASN A 426 14.21 9.99 29.82
CA ASN A 426 15.23 10.00 28.77
C ASN A 426 14.70 9.49 27.42
N VAL A 427 13.70 8.60 27.44
CA VAL A 427 13.04 8.11 26.22
C VAL A 427 12.29 9.24 25.53
N LEU A 428 11.51 10.00 26.30
CA LEU A 428 10.72 11.11 25.77
C LEU A 428 11.61 12.26 25.33
N GLU A 429 12.64 12.61 26.10
CA GLU A 429 13.56 13.70 25.77
C GLU A 429 14.31 13.44 24.45
N PHE A 430 14.87 12.25 24.27
CA PHE A 430 15.55 11.88 23.03
C PHE A 430 14.59 11.94 21.84
N LEU A 431 13.40 11.34 21.97
CA LEU A 431 12.42 11.31 20.90
C LEU A 431 11.90 12.71 20.58
N GLU A 432 11.70 13.59 21.56
CA GLU A 432 11.29 14.98 21.31
C GLU A 432 12.37 15.77 20.57
N LYS A 433 13.64 15.60 20.94
CA LYS A 433 14.78 16.21 20.24
C LYS A 433 14.92 15.68 18.82
N TYR A 434 14.79 14.37 18.62
CA TYR A 434 14.82 13.75 17.30
C TYR A 434 13.64 14.20 16.44
N SER A 435 12.43 14.29 17.01
CA SER A 435 11.23 14.76 16.31
C SER A 435 11.37 16.20 15.83
N ASP A 436 12.03 17.06 16.62
CA ASP A 436 12.31 18.43 16.21
C ASP A 436 13.29 18.48 15.03
N LYS A 437 14.32 17.62 15.03
CA LYS A 437 15.25 17.45 13.89
C LYS A 437 14.49 16.99 12.64
N VAL A 438 13.63 15.98 12.76
CA VAL A 438 12.80 15.45 11.66
C VAL A 438 11.98 16.57 11.03
N LEU A 439 11.16 17.27 11.81
CA LEU A 439 10.25 18.29 11.27
C LEU A 439 10.96 19.49 10.64
N LYS A 440 12.13 19.87 11.16
CA LYS A 440 12.96 20.92 10.55
C LYS A 440 13.55 20.51 9.21
N GLN A 441 13.86 19.23 9.02
CA GLN A 441 14.44 18.73 7.77
C GLN A 441 13.37 18.35 6.73
N THR A 442 12.32 17.66 7.13
CA THR A 442 11.26 17.16 6.21
C THR A 442 10.17 18.19 5.96
N GLY A 443 9.91 19.09 6.91
CA GLY A 443 8.71 19.92 6.89
C GLY A 443 7.42 19.09 7.02
N PHE A 444 6.29 19.73 6.73
CA PHE A 444 4.95 19.13 6.66
C PHE A 444 4.14 19.87 5.60
N PHE A 445 3.09 19.23 5.08
CA PHE A 445 2.21 19.82 4.08
C PHE A 445 1.28 20.89 4.69
N GLN A 446 1.20 22.07 4.09
CA GLN A 446 0.19 23.08 4.35
C GLN A 446 -0.40 23.58 3.04
N ASN A 447 -1.72 23.50 2.92
CA ASN A 447 -2.45 23.86 1.71
C ASN A 447 -2.60 25.39 1.62
N GLY A 448 -2.21 26.06 0.53
CA GLY A 448 -2.52 27.47 0.28
C GLY A 448 -1.47 28.50 0.76
N TYR A 449 -1.51 29.70 0.17
CA TYR A 449 -0.50 30.75 0.39
C TYR A 449 -0.56 31.38 1.79
N LYS A 450 0.62 31.51 2.41
CA LYS A 450 0.83 32.45 3.51
C LYS A 450 1.04 33.84 2.92
N LEU A 451 0.15 34.78 3.24
CA LEU A 451 0.24 36.17 2.79
C LEU A 451 1.55 36.86 3.21
N ASP A 452 2.16 36.42 4.32
CA ASP A 452 3.36 37.05 4.90
C ASP A 452 4.69 36.57 4.32
N LYS A 453 4.69 35.52 3.49
CA LYS A 453 5.91 35.02 2.86
C LYS A 453 5.62 34.70 1.40
N LYS A 454 6.40 35.27 0.47
CA LYS A 454 6.47 34.84 -0.94
C LYS A 454 7.08 33.43 -1.09
N GLU A 455 6.83 32.54 -0.14
CA GLU A 455 7.21 31.14 -0.18
C GLU A 455 5.91 30.37 -0.49
N HIS A 456 5.93 29.59 -1.57
CA HIS A 456 4.84 28.71 -1.95
C HIS A 456 4.60 27.64 -0.89
N ASP A 457 3.49 26.89 -1.02
CA ASP A 457 3.06 25.78 -0.16
C ASP A 457 4.21 25.09 0.57
N ASN A 458 4.12 24.99 1.90
CA ASN A 458 5.04 24.12 2.64
C ASN A 458 4.69 22.70 2.22
N ILE A 459 5.44 22.10 1.31
CA ILE A 459 5.32 20.69 0.94
C ILE A 459 6.28 19.90 1.85
N GLN A 460 5.87 18.72 2.28
CA GLN A 460 6.77 17.81 2.98
C GLN A 460 7.80 17.25 1.99
N VAL A 461 9.08 17.57 2.20
CA VAL A 461 10.22 17.13 1.36
C VAL A 461 11.08 16.21 2.21
N GLY A 462 10.61 14.98 2.37
CA GLY A 462 11.29 13.93 3.12
C GLY A 462 10.36 13.14 4.02
N ILE A 463 10.89 12.06 4.58
CA ILE A 463 10.13 11.13 5.40
C ILE A 463 10.97 10.60 6.56
N CYS A 464 10.32 10.47 7.72
CA CYS A 464 10.86 9.71 8.84
C CYS A 464 10.34 8.28 8.77
N ARG A 465 11.25 7.33 8.58
CA ARG A 465 11.01 5.90 8.63
C ARG A 465 11.36 5.34 10.00
N THR A 466 10.41 4.67 10.63
CA THR A 466 10.63 3.96 11.90
C THR A 466 10.76 2.45 11.69
N ASN A 467 11.86 1.87 12.15
CA ASN A 467 12.15 0.43 12.01
C ASN A 467 12.16 -0.27 13.38
N CYS A 468 11.61 -1.48 13.42
CA CYS A 468 11.69 -2.39 14.56
C CYS A 468 11.44 -3.83 14.10
N VAL A 469 12.17 -4.79 14.66
CA VAL A 469 12.02 -6.22 14.37
C VAL A 469 10.73 -6.78 14.95
N ASP A 470 10.47 -6.48 16.23
CA ASP A 470 9.42 -7.16 17.00
C ASP A 470 8.90 -6.31 18.16
N CYS A 471 8.15 -5.26 17.83
CA CYS A 471 6.95 -4.84 18.56
C CYS A 471 6.38 -3.61 17.87
N LEU A 472 5.09 -3.69 17.55
CA LEU A 472 4.30 -2.54 17.15
C LEU A 472 4.37 -1.44 18.21
N ASP A 473 4.51 -1.84 19.47
CA ASP A 473 4.56 -1.00 20.65
C ASP A 473 5.68 0.08 20.58
N ARG A 474 6.95 -0.29 20.39
CA ARG A 474 8.09 0.65 20.32
C ARG A 474 7.93 1.67 19.18
N THR A 475 7.46 1.17 18.04
CA THR A 475 7.32 1.96 16.80
C THR A 475 6.11 2.88 16.87
N ASN A 476 4.99 2.42 17.41
CA ASN A 476 3.80 3.25 17.64
C ASN A 476 4.09 4.36 18.66
N ALA A 477 4.84 4.06 19.72
CA ALA A 477 5.28 5.06 20.70
C ALA A 477 6.21 6.11 20.08
N ALA A 478 7.20 5.70 19.27
CA ALA A 478 8.06 6.64 18.57
C ALA A 478 7.27 7.52 17.56
N GLN A 479 6.41 6.90 16.76
CA GLN A 479 5.54 7.62 15.82
C GLN A 479 4.60 8.60 16.52
N PHE A 480 4.09 8.26 17.71
CA PHE A 480 3.27 9.14 18.54
C PHE A 480 4.05 10.37 19.02
N VAL A 481 5.29 10.23 19.49
CA VAL A 481 6.08 11.39 19.96
C VAL A 481 6.41 12.32 18.79
N ILE A 482 6.74 11.77 17.63
CA ILE A 482 6.96 12.54 16.40
C ILE A 482 5.67 13.27 15.99
N ALA A 483 4.54 12.58 16.04
CA ALA A 483 3.22 13.12 15.75
C ALA A 483 2.78 14.24 16.72
N LYS A 484 3.08 14.10 18.02
CA LYS A 484 2.86 15.14 19.03
C LYS A 484 3.63 16.41 18.66
N LYS A 485 4.90 16.28 18.29
CA LYS A 485 5.71 17.43 17.86
C LYS A 485 5.15 18.05 16.57
N ALA A 486 4.76 17.21 15.61
CA ALA A 486 4.14 17.64 14.36
C ALA A 486 2.84 18.41 14.59
N LEU A 487 2.00 17.95 15.53
CA LEU A 487 0.77 18.63 15.94
C LEU A 487 1.07 20.06 16.44
N GLY A 488 2.12 20.23 17.25
CA GLY A 488 2.55 21.55 17.71
C GLY A 488 2.93 22.49 16.56
N TYR A 489 3.68 22.00 15.57
CA TYR A 489 4.03 22.80 14.38
C TYR A 489 2.81 23.09 13.50
N GLN A 490 1.91 22.13 13.32
CA GLN A 490 0.67 22.29 12.55
C GLN A 490 -0.24 23.34 13.20
N LEU A 491 -0.48 23.24 14.51
CA LEU A 491 -1.30 24.21 15.26
C LEU A 491 -0.70 25.62 15.23
N LYS A 492 0.64 25.74 15.30
CA LYS A 492 1.32 27.03 15.14
C LYS A 492 1.14 27.60 13.74
N SER A 493 1.24 26.75 12.72
CA SER A 493 1.08 27.18 11.32
C SER A 493 -0.34 27.60 10.95
N LEU A 494 -1.34 27.09 11.67
CA LEU A 494 -2.75 27.47 11.57
C LEU A 494 -3.07 28.72 12.42
N GLY A 495 -2.08 29.30 13.12
CA GLY A 495 -2.27 30.48 13.97
C GLY A 495 -3.12 30.22 15.21
N ILE A 496 -3.12 28.98 15.72
CA ILE A 496 -3.88 28.58 16.91
C ILE A 496 -3.04 28.77 18.17
N ILE A 497 -1.75 28.43 18.11
CA ILE A 497 -0.80 28.54 19.21
C ILE A 497 0.44 29.32 18.77
N GLU A 498 1.06 30.07 19.68
CA GLU A 498 2.29 30.82 19.38
C GLU A 498 3.55 29.95 19.50
N ASN A 499 3.54 29.05 20.49
CA ASN A 499 4.63 28.15 20.81
C ASN A 499 4.35 26.73 20.30
N VAL A 500 5.40 26.05 19.83
CA VAL A 500 5.31 24.66 19.30
C VAL A 500 5.18 23.63 20.43
N TYR A 501 5.56 24.00 21.66
CA TYR A 501 5.56 23.07 22.78
C TYR A 501 4.12 22.76 23.22
N LEU A 502 3.79 21.48 23.26
CA LEU A 502 2.53 20.96 23.77
C LEU A 502 2.80 20.13 25.02
N GLU A 503 2.14 20.48 26.12
CA GLU A 503 2.20 19.73 27.37
C GLU A 503 1.55 18.36 27.21
N TYR A 504 2.11 17.35 27.88
CA TYR A 504 1.66 15.97 27.77
C TYR A 504 0.25 15.73 28.31
N ASP A 505 -0.17 16.54 29.28
CA ASP A 505 -1.46 16.43 29.95
C ASP A 505 -2.54 17.32 29.32
N SER A 506 -2.19 18.04 28.24
CA SER A 506 -3.16 18.84 27.49
C SER A 506 -4.22 17.95 26.83
N ASP A 507 -5.45 18.45 26.73
CA ASP A 507 -6.56 17.77 26.05
C ASP A 507 -6.21 17.37 24.61
N ALA A 508 -5.38 18.18 23.94
CA ALA A 508 -4.89 17.88 22.60
C ALA A 508 -4.04 16.63 22.52
N VAL A 509 -3.10 16.50 23.47
CA VAL A 509 -2.21 15.36 23.52
C VAL A 509 -2.94 14.13 24.05
N ASN A 510 -3.91 14.28 24.97
CA ASN A 510 -4.75 13.18 25.44
C ASN A 510 -5.60 12.60 24.30
N LEU A 511 -6.22 13.46 23.49
CA LEU A 511 -6.95 13.04 22.28
C LEU A 511 -6.03 12.35 21.27
N LEU A 512 -4.85 12.92 21.02
CA LEU A 512 -3.88 12.30 20.13
C LEU A 512 -3.44 10.93 20.67
N THR A 513 -3.26 10.81 21.99
CA THR A 513 -2.87 9.56 22.66
C THR A 513 -3.94 8.49 22.49
N SER A 514 -5.23 8.84 22.64
CA SER A 514 -6.32 7.89 22.41
C SER A 514 -6.39 7.43 20.96
N ILE A 515 -6.23 8.34 19.99
CA ILE A 515 -6.22 7.95 18.56
C ILE A 515 -5.03 7.04 18.25
N TYR A 516 -3.82 7.35 18.74
CA TYR A 516 -2.63 6.51 18.50
C TYR A 516 -2.70 5.16 19.22
N HIS A 517 -3.43 5.07 20.33
CA HIS A 517 -3.73 3.80 20.97
C HIS A 517 -4.60 2.91 20.08
N ASP A 518 -5.68 3.46 19.53
CA ASP A 518 -6.58 2.73 18.62
C ASP A 518 -5.89 2.36 17.30
N HIS A 519 -5.13 3.30 16.73
CA HIS A 519 -4.27 3.07 15.56
C HIS A 519 -3.35 1.88 15.77
N GLY A 520 -2.65 1.87 16.91
CA GLY A 520 -1.75 0.79 17.28
C GLY A 520 -2.49 -0.55 17.46
N ASN A 521 -3.65 -0.57 18.13
CA ASN A 521 -4.43 -1.79 18.30
C ASN A 521 -4.88 -2.39 16.97
N VAL A 522 -5.40 -1.54 16.08
CA VAL A 522 -5.85 -1.97 14.75
C VAL A 522 -4.69 -2.55 13.95
N ILE A 523 -3.56 -1.87 13.87
CA ILE A 523 -2.41 -2.39 13.11
C ILE A 523 -1.83 -3.66 13.77
N ALA A 524 -1.84 -3.76 15.10
CA ALA A 524 -1.37 -4.95 15.81
C ALA A 524 -2.21 -6.18 15.44
N LEU A 525 -3.52 -6.02 15.41
CA LEU A 525 -4.47 -7.07 15.03
C LEU A 525 -4.30 -7.49 13.57
N GLN A 526 -3.99 -6.53 12.68
CA GLN A 526 -3.73 -6.81 11.27
C GLN A 526 -2.38 -7.53 11.02
N TYR A 527 -1.40 -7.37 11.91
CA TYR A 527 -0.06 -7.92 11.75
C TYR A 527 0.16 -9.23 12.49
N GLY A 528 -0.35 -9.36 13.72
CA GLY A 528 -0.11 -10.52 14.60
C GLY A 528 -1.34 -11.06 15.34
N GLY A 529 -2.55 -10.72 14.88
CA GLY A 529 -3.81 -11.30 15.38
C GLY A 529 -4.19 -10.98 16.83
N SER A 530 -3.50 -10.03 17.46
CA SER A 530 -3.72 -9.60 18.85
C SER A 530 -3.64 -8.08 18.95
N ASN A 531 -4.20 -7.50 20.00
CA ASN A 531 -4.03 -6.08 20.32
C ASN A 531 -2.59 -5.77 20.75
N LEU A 532 -2.29 -4.48 20.93
CA LEU A 532 -1.03 -4.02 21.51
C LEU A 532 -0.87 -4.54 22.94
N VAL A 533 0.37 -4.82 23.34
CA VAL A 533 0.70 -5.27 24.70
C VAL A 533 1.17 -4.08 25.53
N ASN A 534 2.12 -3.28 25.05
CA ASN A 534 2.50 -2.04 25.74
C ASN A 534 1.79 -0.83 25.11
N THR A 535 1.07 -0.08 25.94
CA THR A 535 0.40 1.18 25.55
C THR A 535 1.30 2.38 25.88
N MET A 536 0.96 3.58 25.38
CA MET A 536 1.66 4.81 25.75
C MET A 536 1.61 5.05 27.27
N GLU A 537 0.53 4.64 27.93
CA GLU A 537 0.37 4.70 29.39
C GLU A 537 1.39 3.83 30.12
N THR A 538 1.80 2.69 29.54
CA THR A 538 2.89 1.86 30.07
C THR A 538 4.22 2.61 30.09
N TYR A 539 4.51 3.38 29.04
CA TYR A 539 5.72 4.21 28.95
C TYR A 539 5.64 5.46 29.84
N ARG A 540 4.44 6.01 30.07
CA ARG A 540 4.18 7.07 31.07
C ARG A 540 4.03 6.54 32.51
N LYS A 541 4.03 5.21 32.70
CA LYS A 541 3.88 4.48 33.99
C LYS A 541 2.59 4.79 34.78
N ILE A 542 1.50 5.15 34.11
CA ILE A 542 0.18 5.33 34.75
C ILE A 542 -0.51 3.96 34.84
N ASN A 543 -0.97 3.56 36.04
CA ASN A 543 -1.77 2.34 36.31
C ASN A 543 -1.19 0.97 35.87
N GLN A 544 -0.09 0.53 36.48
CA GLN A 544 0.59 -0.75 36.15
C GLN A 544 -0.14 -2.04 36.57
N TRP A 545 -1.18 -1.99 37.42
CA TRP A 545 -1.75 -3.20 38.05
C TRP A 545 -2.91 -3.84 37.28
N SER A 546 -3.72 -3.10 36.51
CA SER A 546 -4.78 -3.69 35.68
C SER A 546 -4.25 -4.21 34.32
N SER A 547 -3.19 -3.61 33.77
CA SER A 547 -2.65 -3.93 32.45
C SER A 547 -1.99 -5.30 32.36
N LYS A 548 -1.32 -5.77 33.43
CA LYS A 548 -0.56 -7.05 33.43
C LYS A 548 -1.41 -8.30 33.09
N LYS A 549 -2.70 -8.31 33.42
CA LYS A 549 -3.60 -9.44 33.08
C LYS A 549 -3.98 -9.42 31.60
N ASN A 550 -4.27 -8.25 31.05
CA ASN A 550 -4.59 -8.09 29.64
C ASN A 550 -3.38 -8.42 28.76
N ASP A 551 -2.18 -8.05 29.19
CA ASP A 551 -0.92 -8.34 28.50
C ASP A 551 -0.66 -9.84 28.33
N LEU A 552 -0.97 -10.64 29.37
CA LEU A 552 -0.86 -12.10 29.31
C LEU A 552 -1.87 -12.70 28.33
N ILE A 553 -3.12 -12.24 28.35
CA ILE A 553 -4.18 -12.71 27.44
C ILE A 553 -3.81 -12.39 25.98
N GLU A 554 -3.35 -11.16 25.70
CA GLU A 554 -2.92 -10.77 24.37
C GLU A 554 -1.67 -11.53 23.90
N GLY A 555 -0.76 -11.86 24.83
CA GLY A 555 0.36 -12.76 24.57
C GLY A 555 -0.08 -14.15 24.12
N VAL A 556 -1.08 -14.73 24.78
CA VAL A 556 -1.65 -16.06 24.43
C VAL A 556 -2.38 -16.00 23.09
N LYS A 557 -3.22 -14.99 22.86
CA LYS A 557 -3.89 -14.79 21.56
C LYS A 557 -2.89 -14.68 20.42
N ARG A 558 -1.83 -13.92 20.61
CA ARG A 558 -0.74 -13.78 19.64
C ARG A 558 -0.06 -15.11 19.37
N PHE A 559 0.25 -15.90 20.40
CA PHE A 559 0.84 -17.23 20.23
C PHE A 559 -0.08 -18.16 19.43
N TYR A 560 -1.38 -18.16 19.75
CA TYR A 560 -2.38 -18.96 19.04
C TYR A 560 -2.50 -18.54 17.57
N SER A 561 -2.62 -17.23 17.28
CA SER A 561 -2.68 -16.71 15.90
C SER A 561 -1.46 -17.13 15.10
N ASN A 562 -0.26 -16.83 15.62
CA ASN A 562 1.01 -17.12 14.95
C ASN A 562 1.21 -18.61 14.65
N SER A 563 0.63 -19.50 15.47
CA SER A 563 0.84 -20.95 15.34
C SER A 563 -0.20 -21.65 14.46
N PHE A 564 -1.45 -21.16 14.47
CA PHE A 564 -2.58 -21.89 13.88
C PHE A 564 -3.40 -21.11 12.85
N ILE A 565 -3.47 -19.77 12.93
CA ILE A 565 -4.32 -18.94 12.06
C ILE A 565 -3.49 -18.24 10.97
N ASP A 566 -2.24 -17.89 11.27
CA ASP A 566 -1.43 -17.04 10.39
C ASP A 566 -1.19 -17.67 9.00
N SER A 567 -1.08 -18.99 8.90
CA SER A 567 -0.94 -19.68 7.59
C SER A 567 -2.18 -19.52 6.73
N THR A 568 -3.37 -19.82 7.27
CA THR A 568 -4.63 -19.71 6.52
C THR A 568 -4.92 -18.25 6.17
N ARG A 569 -4.58 -17.31 7.06
CA ARG A 569 -4.65 -15.87 6.80
C ARG A 569 -3.71 -15.46 5.64
N GLN A 570 -2.50 -15.99 5.59
CA GLN A 570 -1.55 -15.69 4.51
C GLN A 570 -2.04 -16.21 3.15
N ASP A 571 -2.56 -17.44 3.10
CA ASP A 571 -3.16 -18.02 1.90
C ASP A 571 -4.29 -17.14 1.37
N THR A 572 -5.13 -16.67 2.28
CA THR A 572 -6.23 -15.76 1.99
C THR A 572 -5.75 -14.44 1.41
N ILE A 573 -4.69 -13.83 2.00
CA ILE A 573 -4.09 -12.59 1.50
C ILE A 573 -3.50 -12.82 0.09
N ASN A 574 -2.79 -13.92 -0.13
CA ASN A 574 -2.21 -14.25 -1.43
C ASN A 574 -3.27 -14.42 -2.53
N LEU A 575 -4.43 -15.00 -2.18
CA LEU A 575 -5.57 -15.15 -3.08
C LEU A 575 -6.24 -13.80 -3.39
N PHE A 576 -6.50 -12.98 -2.36
CA PHE A 576 -7.15 -11.67 -2.53
C PHE A 576 -6.29 -10.69 -3.35
N LEU A 577 -4.99 -10.66 -3.10
CA LEU A 577 -4.04 -9.79 -3.80
C LEU A 577 -3.64 -10.30 -5.19
N GLY A 578 -4.04 -11.52 -5.56
CA GLY A 578 -3.69 -12.13 -6.84
C GLY A 578 -2.22 -12.51 -6.97
N ASN A 579 -1.52 -12.72 -5.85
CA ASN A 579 -0.16 -13.28 -5.84
C ASN A 579 -0.20 -14.76 -6.25
N TYR A 580 -1.29 -15.45 -5.90
CA TYR A 580 -1.61 -16.79 -6.39
C TYR A 580 -2.77 -16.70 -7.38
N THR A 581 -2.57 -17.22 -8.59
CA THR A 581 -3.62 -17.39 -9.60
C THR A 581 -3.54 -18.81 -10.15
N PHE A 582 -4.65 -19.55 -10.10
CA PHE A 582 -4.71 -20.96 -10.50
C PHE A 582 -4.27 -21.20 -11.96
N GLU A 583 -4.58 -20.25 -12.86
CA GLU A 583 -4.25 -20.37 -14.28
C GLU A 583 -2.74 -20.26 -14.57
N LYS A 584 -2.03 -19.33 -13.92
CA LYS A 584 -0.62 -19.03 -14.23
C LYS A 584 0.37 -20.11 -13.80
N LEU A 585 0.09 -20.82 -12.70
CA LEU A 585 0.95 -21.90 -12.19
C LEU A 585 0.69 -23.25 -12.88
N GLY A 586 -0.31 -23.33 -13.76
CA GLY A 586 -0.83 -24.58 -14.31
C GLY A 586 -1.47 -25.46 -13.23
N ARG A 587 -2.18 -26.52 -13.65
CA ARG A 587 -2.90 -27.47 -12.76
C ARG A 587 -2.01 -28.27 -11.79
N LYS A 588 -0.76 -27.86 -11.51
CA LYS A 588 0.26 -28.70 -10.85
C LYS A 588 0.53 -28.35 -9.38
N ILE A 589 0.21 -27.15 -8.87
CA ILE A 589 0.52 -26.76 -7.48
C ILE A 589 -0.66 -26.01 -6.85
N TYR A 590 -1.28 -26.63 -5.84
CA TYR A 590 -2.34 -26.00 -5.06
C TYR A 590 -1.77 -25.10 -3.98
N LEU A 591 -2.52 -24.05 -3.63
CA LEU A 591 -2.14 -23.10 -2.58
C LEU A 591 -1.92 -23.80 -1.23
N TRP A 592 -2.78 -24.74 -0.86
CA TRP A 592 -2.70 -25.49 0.41
C TRP A 592 -1.60 -26.55 0.44
N ASP A 593 -0.96 -26.86 -0.70
CA ASP A 593 0.18 -27.77 -0.76
C ASP A 593 1.52 -27.02 -0.58
N LEU A 594 1.50 -25.67 -0.64
CA LEU A 594 2.69 -24.85 -0.45
C LEU A 594 3.07 -24.80 1.03
N THR A 595 4.31 -25.22 1.33
CA THR A 595 4.87 -25.09 2.68
C THR A 595 5.30 -23.65 3.01
N ASN A 596 5.67 -22.88 1.98
CA ASN A 596 6.04 -21.47 2.07
C ASN A 596 5.65 -20.75 0.77
N ASP A 597 5.17 -19.52 0.90
CA ASP A 597 4.79 -18.67 -0.21
C ASP A 597 5.96 -17.83 -0.76
N TYR A 598 7.20 -18.06 -0.32
CA TYR A 598 8.40 -17.36 -0.78
C TYR A 598 8.49 -17.24 -2.32
N PHE A 599 8.15 -18.30 -3.04
CA PHE A 599 8.19 -18.36 -4.51
C PHE A 599 7.15 -17.48 -5.21
N LEU A 600 6.07 -17.11 -4.51
CA LEU A 600 5.05 -16.22 -5.08
C LEU A 600 5.51 -14.75 -5.11
N HIS A 601 6.54 -14.41 -4.34
CA HIS A 601 6.97 -13.02 -4.11
C HIS A 601 8.37 -12.72 -4.64
N ASN A 602 9.18 -13.76 -4.88
CA ASN A 602 10.55 -13.65 -5.32
C ASN A 602 10.74 -14.42 -6.64
N ASN A 603 11.23 -13.71 -7.65
CA ASN A 603 11.43 -14.19 -9.02
C ASN A 603 12.67 -15.10 -9.14
N TYR A 604 13.60 -15.07 -8.19
CA TYR A 604 14.86 -15.84 -8.23
C TYR A 604 14.69 -17.34 -8.52
N TYR A 605 13.57 -17.96 -8.12
CA TYR A 605 13.36 -19.40 -8.31
C TYR A 605 12.83 -19.75 -9.71
N LEU A 606 12.03 -18.87 -10.32
CA LEU A 606 11.51 -19.08 -11.67
C LEU A 606 12.61 -18.88 -12.71
N ASP A 607 13.49 -17.90 -12.51
CA ASP A 607 14.69 -17.73 -13.35
C ASP A 607 15.63 -18.94 -13.22
N PHE A 608 15.81 -19.48 -12.01
CA PHE A 608 16.63 -20.68 -11.78
C PHE A 608 16.08 -21.94 -12.48
N LEU A 609 14.75 -22.13 -12.52
CA LEU A 609 14.11 -23.24 -13.22
C LEU A 609 14.15 -23.05 -14.75
N ASN A 610 13.88 -21.83 -15.24
CA ASN A 610 13.92 -21.51 -16.67
C ASN A 610 15.33 -21.63 -17.26
N ILE A 611 16.38 -21.38 -16.47
CA ILE A 611 17.77 -21.56 -16.89
C ILE A 611 18.16 -23.05 -17.00
N ARG A 612 17.54 -23.92 -16.19
CA ARG A 612 17.82 -25.36 -16.19
C ARG A 612 17.12 -26.07 -17.35
N ASP A 613 15.92 -25.63 -17.70
CA ASP A 613 15.16 -26.08 -18.86
C ASP A 613 15.51 -25.23 -20.11
N LYS A 614 16.78 -25.22 -20.51
CA LYS A 614 17.21 -24.63 -21.80
C LYS A 614 16.65 -25.41 -22.99
N LYS A 615 15.38 -25.17 -23.29
CA LYS A 615 14.71 -25.38 -24.58
C LYS A 615 13.60 -24.36 -24.84
N ILE A 616 13.68 -23.17 -24.25
CA ILE A 616 12.81 -22.06 -24.62
C ILE A 616 13.59 -21.16 -25.59
N ASN A 617 13.13 -21.18 -26.84
CA ASN A 617 13.56 -20.31 -27.92
C ASN A 617 13.55 -18.84 -27.46
N ILE A 618 14.70 -18.19 -27.63
CA ILE A 618 14.96 -16.77 -27.34
C ILE A 618 14.10 -15.81 -28.21
N ASN A 619 13.22 -16.32 -29.07
CA ASN A 619 12.44 -15.51 -30.02
C ASN A 619 11.03 -15.13 -29.54
N ASN A 620 10.57 -15.59 -28.37
CA ASN A 620 9.33 -15.11 -27.77
C ASN A 620 9.64 -14.06 -26.70
N SER A 621 9.57 -12.81 -27.12
CA SER A 621 9.84 -11.57 -26.37
C SER A 621 8.82 -11.26 -25.27
N ASN A 622 8.47 -12.23 -24.40
CA ASN A 622 7.61 -12.02 -23.23
C ASN A 622 8.23 -12.54 -21.91
N SER A 623 9.45 -13.09 -21.92
CA SER A 623 10.20 -13.25 -20.68
C SER A 623 10.74 -11.88 -20.26
N VAL A 624 10.12 -11.29 -19.25
CA VAL A 624 10.62 -10.09 -18.57
C VAL A 624 11.99 -10.42 -18.00
N ILE A 625 13.05 -10.20 -18.79
CA ILE A 625 14.40 -10.10 -18.27
C ILE A 625 14.34 -8.89 -17.34
N THR A 626 14.40 -9.15 -16.03
CA THR A 626 14.52 -8.10 -15.04
C THR A 626 15.77 -7.30 -15.40
N ASN A 627 15.61 -6.07 -15.86
CA ASN A 627 16.72 -5.17 -16.14
C ASN A 627 17.54 -5.04 -14.85
N LYS A 628 18.68 -5.73 -14.77
CA LYS A 628 19.56 -5.70 -13.61
C LYS A 628 20.08 -4.27 -13.43
N ILE A 629 19.99 -3.77 -12.20
CA ILE A 629 20.39 -2.40 -11.85
C ILE A 629 21.89 -2.37 -11.59
N SER A 630 22.55 -1.28 -12.00
CA SER A 630 23.96 -1.05 -11.67
C SER A 630 24.12 -0.83 -10.17
N TYR A 631 25.10 -1.50 -9.56
CA TYR A 631 25.37 -1.40 -8.14
C TYR A 631 26.00 -0.06 -7.73
N ASN A 632 26.58 0.69 -8.69
CA ASN A 632 27.19 2.01 -8.44
C ASN A 632 26.22 3.18 -8.65
N TYR A 633 25.19 3.00 -9.48
CA TYR A 633 24.23 4.05 -9.85
C TYR A 633 22.80 3.60 -9.59
N TRP A 634 22.56 3.24 -8.33
CA TRP A 634 21.33 2.57 -7.93
C TRP A 634 20.13 3.51 -7.75
N TRP A 635 20.34 4.83 -7.68
CA TRP A 635 19.27 5.84 -7.56
C TRP A 635 19.14 6.69 -8.83
N ASN A 636 17.92 7.18 -9.08
CA ASN A 636 17.66 8.03 -10.24
C ASN A 636 17.69 9.53 -9.87
N PHE A 637 18.66 10.28 -10.41
CA PHE A 637 18.78 11.73 -10.16
C PHE A 637 17.51 12.52 -10.59
N LYS A 638 16.76 12.02 -11.58
CA LYS A 638 15.48 12.63 -11.99
C LYS A 638 14.43 12.61 -10.88
N ASN A 639 14.43 11.58 -10.03
CA ASN A 639 13.51 11.49 -8.89
C ASN A 639 13.74 12.63 -7.89
N ILE A 640 14.99 13.08 -7.75
CA ILE A 640 15.41 14.13 -6.81
C ILE A 640 15.13 15.52 -7.38
N LEU A 641 15.52 15.78 -8.63
CA LEU A 641 15.30 17.05 -9.35
C LEU A 641 13.82 17.49 -9.35
N TYR A 642 12.91 16.52 -9.40
CA TYR A 642 11.48 16.76 -9.33
C TYR A 642 11.08 17.53 -8.05
N TRP A 643 11.63 17.14 -6.91
CA TRP A 643 11.32 17.77 -5.62
C TRP A 643 11.99 19.14 -5.45
N GLU A 644 13.18 19.33 -6.01
CA GLU A 644 13.85 20.64 -6.02
C GLU A 644 13.05 21.66 -6.82
N ASN A 645 12.52 21.26 -7.99
CA ASN A 645 11.67 22.10 -8.83
C ASN A 645 10.31 22.43 -8.19
N LEU A 646 9.77 21.53 -7.36
CA LEU A 646 8.55 21.80 -6.58
C LEU A 646 8.80 22.82 -5.46
N LYS A 647 9.98 22.79 -4.84
CA LYS A 647 10.35 23.69 -3.73
C LYS A 647 10.67 25.11 -4.21
N TYR A 648 11.22 25.23 -5.42
CA TYR A 648 11.55 26.51 -6.04
C TYR A 648 11.00 26.55 -7.48
N PRO A 649 9.70 26.78 -7.69
CA PRO A 649 9.19 26.98 -9.04
C PRO A 649 9.92 28.16 -9.68
N PRO A 650 10.40 28.05 -10.94
CA PRO A 650 11.14 29.13 -11.57
C PRO A 650 10.31 30.42 -11.56
N ILE A 651 10.83 31.44 -10.88
CA ILE A 651 10.20 32.76 -10.77
C ILE A 651 10.24 33.41 -12.15
N LYS A 652 9.15 33.36 -12.91
CA LYS A 652 8.83 34.34 -13.95
C LYS A 652 7.32 34.64 -14.01
N ILE A 653 7.01 35.78 -13.39
CA ILE A 653 6.19 36.92 -13.86
C ILE A 653 5.04 36.59 -14.81
N ASP A 654 3.85 36.92 -14.31
CA ASP A 654 2.61 37.35 -14.97
C ASP A 654 2.37 36.95 -16.43
N SER A 655 1.24 36.25 -16.59
CA SER A 655 0.64 35.75 -17.82
C SER A 655 1.27 34.47 -18.38
N GLN A 656 0.40 33.49 -18.66
CA GLN A 656 0.70 32.18 -19.26
C GLN A 656 1.07 31.06 -18.26
N ILE A 657 0.06 30.67 -17.48
CA ILE A 657 -0.06 29.29 -16.93
C ILE A 657 0.11 28.24 -18.05
N ASP A 658 -0.23 28.59 -19.30
CA ASP A 658 -0.04 27.74 -20.48
C ASP A 658 1.44 27.48 -20.85
N LEU A 659 2.39 28.39 -20.55
CA LEU A 659 3.79 28.16 -20.93
C LEU A 659 4.53 27.20 -20.01
N VAL A 660 4.20 27.18 -18.72
CA VAL A 660 4.80 26.21 -17.78
C VAL A 660 4.30 24.81 -18.11
N THR A 661 3.01 24.67 -18.43
CA THR A 661 2.45 23.39 -18.93
C THR A 661 3.09 23.00 -20.27
N LYS A 662 3.32 23.96 -21.17
CA LYS A 662 3.97 23.72 -22.47
C LYS A 662 5.46 23.37 -22.34
N TYR A 663 6.20 23.99 -21.42
CA TYR A 663 7.60 23.68 -21.15
C TYR A 663 7.78 22.32 -20.46
N ILE A 664 6.83 21.94 -19.58
CA ILE A 664 6.75 20.59 -19.00
C ILE A 664 6.41 19.56 -20.09
N GLN A 665 5.51 19.91 -21.02
CA GLN A 665 5.10 19.04 -22.14
C GLN A 665 6.18 18.85 -23.22
N GLU A 666 6.96 19.88 -23.53
CA GLU A 666 7.94 19.85 -24.64
C GLU A 666 9.29 19.24 -24.24
N ASN A 667 9.67 19.25 -22.95
CA ASN A 667 11.02 18.82 -22.52
C ASN A 667 11.08 17.56 -21.62
N TYR A 668 9.96 17.00 -21.19
CA TYR A 668 9.95 15.78 -20.35
C TYR A 668 9.29 14.60 -21.06
N TYR A 669 10.02 14.04 -22.03
CA TYR A 669 9.89 12.62 -22.34
C TYR A 669 10.34 11.82 -21.11
N ILE A 670 9.39 11.22 -20.40
CA ILE A 670 9.70 10.13 -19.47
C ILE A 670 9.85 8.90 -20.35
N GLU A 671 11.07 8.67 -20.81
CA GLU A 671 11.45 7.34 -21.23
C GLU A 671 11.20 6.40 -20.05
N LYS A 672 10.39 5.35 -20.31
CA LYS A 672 10.38 4.09 -19.55
C LYS A 672 11.79 3.85 -19.05
N LEU A 673 11.96 3.57 -17.74
CA LEU A 673 13.23 3.18 -17.10
C LEU A 673 14.21 2.70 -18.17
N ILE A 674 15.04 3.61 -18.67
CA ILE A 674 16.01 3.20 -19.68
C ILE A 674 16.87 2.25 -18.88
N SER A 675 16.84 0.96 -19.24
CA SER A 675 17.91 0.05 -18.84
C SER A 675 19.19 0.80 -19.12
N TYR A 676 19.96 1.12 -18.07
CA TYR A 676 21.15 1.97 -18.17
C TYR A 676 21.92 1.58 -19.43
N PRO A 677 22.20 2.54 -20.33
CA PRO A 677 22.54 2.26 -21.72
C PRO A 677 23.79 1.40 -21.75
N ASN A 678 23.63 0.08 -21.99
CA ASN A 678 24.67 -0.92 -22.26
C ASN A 678 26.10 -0.44 -21.99
N VAL A 679 26.43 -0.07 -20.74
CA VAL A 679 27.82 0.21 -20.38
C VAL A 679 28.39 -1.17 -20.09
N SER A 680 29.04 -1.69 -21.12
CA SER A 680 29.58 -3.03 -21.33
C SER A 680 30.57 -3.56 -20.29
N LEU A 681 30.64 -2.97 -19.09
CA LEU A 681 31.49 -3.40 -17.98
C LEU A 681 30.72 -3.97 -16.78
N ASP A 682 29.55 -3.41 -16.45
CA ASP A 682 28.74 -3.90 -15.30
C ASP A 682 28.00 -5.21 -15.62
N SER A 683 27.72 -5.47 -16.90
CA SER A 683 27.09 -6.71 -17.36
C SER A 683 27.94 -7.94 -17.04
N TYR A 684 29.27 -7.80 -17.12
CA TYR A 684 30.21 -8.90 -16.99
C TYR A 684 30.19 -9.52 -15.58
N TRP A 685 30.29 -8.71 -14.53
CA TRP A 685 30.32 -9.23 -13.16
C TRP A 685 28.93 -9.69 -12.66
N ASN A 686 27.86 -9.07 -13.15
CA ASN A 686 26.48 -9.46 -12.86
C ASN A 686 26.04 -10.78 -13.52
N GLU A 687 26.73 -11.24 -14.56
CA GLU A 687 26.48 -12.52 -15.23
C GLU A 687 27.21 -13.70 -14.58
N TYR A 688 28.43 -13.49 -14.07
CA TYR A 688 29.29 -14.57 -13.57
C TYR A 688 29.27 -14.78 -12.05
N TYR A 689 28.87 -13.78 -11.25
CA TYR A 689 28.72 -13.95 -9.80
C TYR A 689 27.28 -14.32 -9.43
N VAL A 690 26.92 -15.59 -9.63
CA VAL A 690 25.77 -16.20 -8.95
C VAL A 690 26.29 -16.80 -7.63
N PRO A 691 25.80 -16.40 -6.43
CA PRO A 691 26.34 -16.84 -5.14
C PRO A 691 26.15 -18.33 -4.76
N LYS A 692 26.18 -19.26 -5.72
CA LYS A 692 26.13 -20.72 -5.48
C LYS A 692 26.93 -21.58 -6.46
N GLU A 693 27.68 -21.02 -7.40
CA GLU A 693 28.61 -21.85 -8.15
C GLU A 693 29.88 -22.06 -7.31
N LEU A 694 30.09 -23.29 -6.85
CA LEU A 694 31.38 -23.78 -6.35
C LEU A 694 32.38 -23.76 -7.51
N THR A 695 32.80 -22.58 -7.97
CA THR A 695 33.93 -22.47 -8.89
C THR A 695 35.20 -22.47 -8.05
N SER A 696 36.02 -23.52 -8.22
CA SER A 696 37.35 -23.54 -7.62
C SER A 696 38.13 -22.30 -8.07
N PHE A 697 38.90 -21.68 -7.17
CA PHE A 697 39.73 -20.52 -7.49
C PHE A 697 40.71 -20.80 -8.66
N LYS A 698 41.02 -22.09 -8.88
CA LYS A 698 41.92 -22.57 -9.93
C LYS A 698 41.32 -22.48 -11.33
N SER A 699 40.02 -22.77 -11.47
CA SER A 699 39.30 -22.71 -12.76
C SER A 699 39.07 -21.26 -13.25
N LEU A 700 39.09 -20.28 -12.34
CA LEU A 700 38.94 -18.87 -12.70
C LEU A 700 40.22 -18.29 -13.34
N PHE A 701 41.38 -18.85 -12.99
CA PHE A 701 42.69 -18.38 -13.49
C PHE A 701 43.13 -19.07 -14.79
N GLU A 702 42.65 -20.29 -15.07
CA GLU A 702 42.99 -21.02 -16.29
C GLU A 702 42.37 -20.40 -17.56
N PHE A 703 41.27 -19.66 -17.45
CA PHE A 703 40.59 -19.09 -18.62
C PHE A 703 41.33 -17.91 -19.27
N ASN A 704 42.21 -17.21 -18.52
CA ASN A 704 42.95 -16.03 -19.01
C ASN A 704 44.38 -16.31 -19.50
N MET A 705 44.84 -17.58 -19.55
CA MET A 705 46.16 -17.94 -20.09
C MET A 705 46.10 -18.67 -21.44
N ARG A 706 45.25 -18.19 -22.36
CA ARG A 706 45.39 -18.47 -23.79
C ARG A 706 45.17 -17.20 -24.60
N SER A 707 46.01 -16.21 -24.34
CA SER A 707 46.27 -15.11 -25.27
C SER A 707 47.66 -15.31 -25.83
N SER A 708 47.74 -15.67 -27.12
CA SER A 708 48.98 -15.65 -27.89
C SER A 708 49.37 -14.21 -28.19
N LEU A 709 50.25 -13.63 -27.38
CA LEU A 709 51.34 -12.70 -27.70
C LEU A 709 51.93 -12.12 -26.42
#